data_AF-A0A410RL79-F1
#
_entry.id   AF-A0A410RL79-F1
#
_cell.length_a   1.000
_cell.length_b   1.000
_cell.length_c   1.000
_cell.angle_alpha   90.00
_cell.angle_beta   90.00
_cell.angle_gamma   90.00
#
_symmetry.space_group_name_H-M   'P 1'
#
loop_
_entity.id
_entity.type
_entity.pdbx_description
1 polymer ?
#
loop_
_entity_poly.entity_id
_entity_poly.type
_entity_poly.pdbx_seq_one_letter_code
_entity_poly.pdbx_strand_id
1 'polypeptide(L)'
;MPSPPDEADPLADLKELLDDGDAPVAAPAPAASRPLAVPRPPPSAPPPLPPRRPAAGLPASPAAAPAARVPTTPAPIGGGGLPTTTPPSPAAAARSPGKGDPFAEPAEPRLPMGGSAEDKLEFFRGILKQKTETLARARALYAEREGEVTQLKASLEKARKEGGGGAPAPSAQDEQRLKLAQAKVASLEAELAASEADRKDLTRALAEVESELPRLTEELHAERESRGAMAEELVGAKEALGLAQDRVAELASGKSEAQGALEAVQGQYQSVLADVERLTTERDAQALNISQLETALAEAKGAMGALESESDWSRSSLEEAHAHAKGMEGERDAARRQLAVVEDGLKTLQTQVTELERALALKDADAVGLRAALTARTAEAAELPSLRSALEGRAAEAARVQARVRELEAEVAQAREAARAEVEAAEVRARMAESELASLREVLEAAEVEQVSLRDRMESDAAALGEAVHEAEARVQEAQARATALEAQLAELTAQSTSAQAEREAHQQQLAAVERKLATTQAERVGYSARVSMLETAAGQREAEVQRQQALVAKAQEELALERARREAVEAEIADARVQAAEAEGRAEALSAGHDGQRDELVSLTEQLEAARAEADKVDRLQQRVKMVEGALEASESKRRVAEAQAARVKDLDAAKAALEAKLASEQGARALLEAKVAQADVTLLEEQGVKAALEAQLEEARAALEAEQAARQALEARLAEAPAASADVPADWAAEREQLRADVASMKRKLMAAEAALESAASAKAKVARLEAQLKALK
;
A
#
# COMPACT_ATOMS: atom_id res chain seq x y z
N MET A 1 -54.20 -36.05 77.02
CA MET A 1 -53.95 -34.61 77.21
C MET A 1 -52.55 -34.45 77.78
N PRO A 2 -51.55 -34.55 76.88
CA PRO A 2 -50.76 -33.38 76.51
C PRO A 2 -50.71 -33.19 74.98
N SER A 3 -50.52 -31.95 74.53
CA SER A 3 -50.41 -31.54 73.13
C SER A 3 -49.01 -31.84 72.56
N PRO A 4 -48.88 -32.17 71.26
CA PRO A 4 -47.59 -32.19 70.57
C PRO A 4 -47.21 -30.77 70.08
N PRO A 5 -45.90 -30.51 69.86
CA PRO A 5 -45.38 -29.21 69.42
C PRO A 5 -45.59 -28.97 67.91
N ASP A 6 -45.73 -27.70 67.57
CA ASP A 6 -45.90 -27.17 66.22
C ASP A 6 -44.76 -27.60 65.26
N GLU A 7 -45.14 -28.27 64.18
CA GLU A 7 -44.28 -28.51 63.02
C GLU A 7 -44.15 -27.19 62.23
N ALA A 8 -42.91 -26.71 62.12
CA ALA A 8 -42.55 -25.57 61.30
C ALA A 8 -42.74 -25.93 59.81
N ASP A 9 -43.56 -25.14 59.12
CA ASP A 9 -43.81 -25.21 57.68
C ASP A 9 -42.57 -24.72 56.90
N PRO A 10 -41.82 -25.59 56.20
CA PRO A 10 -40.58 -25.24 55.51
C PRO A 10 -40.80 -24.49 54.18
N LEU A 11 -42.04 -24.10 53.85
CA LEU A 11 -42.39 -23.43 52.58
C LEU A 11 -42.82 -21.96 52.74
N ALA A 12 -42.83 -21.42 53.96
CA ALA A 12 -43.19 -20.02 54.20
C ALA A 12 -42.16 -19.03 53.62
N ASP A 13 -40.87 -19.36 53.65
CA ASP A 13 -39.79 -18.48 53.21
C ASP A 13 -39.70 -18.31 51.67
N LEU A 14 -40.41 -19.14 50.91
CA LEU A 14 -40.37 -19.09 49.44
C LEU A 14 -41.47 -18.20 48.82
N LYS A 15 -42.47 -17.79 49.61
CA LYS A 15 -43.54 -16.90 49.14
C LYS A 15 -43.24 -15.41 49.29
N GLU A 16 -42.24 -15.03 50.08
CA GLU A 16 -41.86 -13.63 50.29
C GLU A 16 -40.80 -13.13 49.28
N LEU A 17 -40.23 -14.02 48.45
CA LEU A 17 -39.18 -13.65 47.48
C LEU A 17 -39.70 -13.46 46.03
N LEU A 18 -41.01 -13.61 45.78
CA LEU A 18 -41.58 -13.53 44.43
C LEU A 18 -42.58 -12.39 44.19
N ASP A 19 -42.82 -11.51 45.17
CA ASP A 19 -43.86 -10.47 45.07
C ASP A 19 -43.31 -9.05 45.28
N ASP A 20 -42.34 -8.64 44.46
CA ASP A 20 -41.98 -7.23 44.31
C ASP A 20 -41.51 -6.95 42.87
N GLY A 21 -42.41 -6.42 42.05
CA GLY A 21 -42.07 -6.04 40.69
C GLY A 21 -43.18 -5.35 39.93
N ASP A 22 -43.64 -4.19 40.40
CA ASP A 22 -44.21 -3.22 39.45
C ASP A 22 -44.06 -1.75 39.89
N ALA A 23 -43.69 -0.94 38.90
CA ALA A 23 -43.75 0.53 38.78
C ALA A 23 -42.56 1.44 39.20
N PRO A 24 -42.36 2.57 38.47
CA PRO A 24 -41.04 3.10 38.14
C PRO A 24 -40.81 4.57 38.59
N VAL A 25 -39.62 4.94 39.09
CA VAL A 25 -39.26 6.37 39.27
C VAL A 25 -37.75 6.64 39.16
N ALA A 26 -37.43 7.47 38.16
CA ALA A 26 -36.40 8.52 38.06
C ALA A 26 -34.96 8.34 38.62
N ALA A 27 -34.02 8.74 37.76
CA ALA A 27 -32.58 8.91 38.00
C ALA A 27 -32.22 9.71 39.27
N PRO A 28 -31.04 9.41 39.84
CA PRO A 28 -30.02 10.45 39.96
C PRO A 28 -28.57 9.97 39.65
N ALA A 29 -27.72 10.96 39.39
CA ALA A 29 -26.34 10.90 38.91
C ALA A 29 -25.37 9.97 39.69
N PRO A 30 -24.31 9.43 39.05
CA PRO A 30 -23.30 8.67 39.75
C PRO A 30 -22.27 9.59 40.42
N ALA A 31 -22.21 9.51 41.75
CA ALA A 31 -21.09 9.95 42.55
C ALA A 31 -19.92 8.96 42.43
N ALA A 32 -18.71 9.52 42.37
CA ALA A 32 -17.45 8.80 42.25
C ALA A 32 -17.24 7.74 43.34
N SER A 33 -17.07 6.48 42.91
CA SER A 33 -16.65 5.37 43.77
C SER A 33 -15.29 4.86 43.31
N ARG A 34 -14.31 4.98 44.20
CA ARG A 34 -12.94 4.47 44.09
C ARG A 34 -12.93 2.95 43.91
N PRO A 35 -12.07 2.38 43.04
CA PRO A 35 -11.85 0.93 43.03
C PRO A 35 -10.89 0.50 44.13
N LEU A 36 -11.30 -0.55 44.85
CA LEU A 36 -10.51 -1.37 45.76
C LEU A 36 -9.36 -2.05 45.00
N ALA A 37 -8.19 -2.06 45.65
CA ALA A 37 -6.96 -2.64 45.13
C ALA A 37 -7.02 -4.18 45.07
N VAL A 38 -6.81 -4.72 43.88
CA VAL A 38 -6.51 -6.15 43.64
C VAL A 38 -4.98 -6.34 43.67
N PRO A 39 -4.45 -7.39 44.34
CA PRO A 39 -3.01 -7.59 44.48
C PRO A 39 -2.34 -8.02 43.17
N ARG A 40 -1.23 -7.34 42.88
CA ARG A 40 -0.40 -7.46 41.67
C ARG A 40 0.49 -8.73 41.73
N PRO A 41 0.54 -9.58 40.69
CA PRO A 41 1.55 -10.63 40.58
C PRO A 41 2.94 -10.05 40.24
N PRO A 42 4.06 -10.72 40.62
CA PRO A 42 5.41 -10.18 40.52
C PRO A 42 5.89 -10.05 39.06
N PRO A 43 6.74 -9.05 38.74
CA PRO A 43 7.21 -8.82 37.38
C PRO A 43 8.22 -9.87 36.93
N SER A 44 7.93 -10.54 35.82
CA SER A 44 8.88 -11.34 35.05
C SER A 44 9.97 -10.43 34.47
N ALA A 45 11.22 -10.78 34.73
CA ALA A 45 12.40 -10.07 34.28
C ALA A 45 12.50 -9.95 32.74
N PRO A 46 12.93 -8.80 32.19
CA PRO A 46 13.20 -8.66 30.76
C PRO A 46 14.51 -9.37 30.35
N PRO A 47 14.60 -9.89 29.12
CA PRO A 47 15.81 -10.56 28.61
C PRO A 47 16.99 -9.56 28.43
N PRO A 48 18.24 -10.04 28.50
CA PRO A 48 19.43 -9.18 28.51
C PRO A 48 19.71 -8.54 27.14
N LEU A 49 20.07 -7.25 27.20
CA LEU A 49 20.54 -6.46 26.06
C LEU A 49 21.91 -6.94 25.54
N PRO A 50 22.16 -6.91 24.22
CA PRO A 50 23.47 -7.22 23.63
C PRO A 50 24.54 -6.16 23.97
N PRO A 51 25.85 -6.54 23.93
CA PRO A 51 26.93 -5.73 24.46
C PRO A 51 27.22 -4.46 23.65
N ARG A 52 27.47 -3.37 24.38
CA ARG A 52 27.96 -2.07 23.88
C ARG A 52 29.26 -2.23 23.08
N ARG A 53 29.26 -1.76 21.83
CA ARG A 53 30.47 -1.42 21.06
C ARG A 53 30.84 0.07 21.24
N PRO A 54 32.12 0.43 21.09
CA PRO A 54 32.68 1.68 21.58
C PRO A 54 32.36 2.87 20.67
N ALA A 55 32.33 4.05 21.31
CA ALA A 55 32.16 5.36 20.71
C ALA A 55 33.23 5.66 19.64
N ALA A 56 32.79 6.11 18.47
CA ALA A 56 33.63 6.76 17.47
C ALA A 56 32.87 7.96 16.87
N GLY A 57 33.63 9.02 16.61
CA GLY A 57 33.18 10.40 16.45
C GLY A 57 32.11 10.67 15.39
N LEU A 58 31.30 11.67 15.69
CA LEU A 58 30.47 12.44 14.77
C LEU A 58 31.32 13.01 13.63
N PRO A 59 30.83 12.92 12.38
CA PRO A 59 30.89 14.08 11.49
C PRO A 59 29.50 14.50 11.01
N ALA A 60 29.39 15.81 10.74
CA ALA A 60 28.19 16.55 10.42
C ALA A 60 27.46 16.05 9.17
N SER A 61 26.13 16.06 9.28
CA SER A 61 25.16 15.84 8.20
C SER A 61 25.11 17.03 7.23
N PRO A 62 25.02 16.83 5.90
CA PRO A 62 24.44 17.81 5.00
C PRO A 62 23.05 17.40 4.52
N ALA A 63 22.21 18.42 4.45
CA ALA A 63 20.78 18.41 4.22
C ALA A 63 20.36 18.00 2.80
N ALA A 64 19.17 17.40 2.75
CA ALA A 64 18.39 17.10 1.56
C ALA A 64 17.91 18.36 0.81
N ALA A 65 17.73 18.17 -0.49
CA ALA A 65 17.16 19.10 -1.46
C ALA A 65 15.62 19.29 -1.29
N PRO A 66 15.04 20.40 -1.77
CA PRO A 66 13.59 20.62 -1.75
C PRO A 66 12.86 20.05 -2.98
N ALA A 67 11.59 19.70 -2.74
CA ALA A 67 10.64 19.13 -3.68
C ALA A 67 10.24 20.05 -4.84
N ALA A 68 10.01 19.40 -5.98
CA ALA A 68 9.52 19.97 -7.23
C ALA A 68 8.07 20.50 -7.10
N ARG A 69 7.85 21.72 -7.59
CA ARG A 69 6.52 22.25 -7.94
C ARG A 69 6.26 22.03 -9.42
N VAL A 70 5.04 21.59 -9.71
CA VAL A 70 4.38 21.45 -11.01
C VAL A 70 4.42 22.77 -11.82
N PRO A 71 4.68 22.77 -13.14
CA PRO A 71 4.28 23.86 -14.01
C PRO A 71 2.98 23.51 -14.74
N THR A 72 1.94 24.29 -14.45
CA THR A 72 0.80 24.51 -15.35
C THR A 72 1.25 25.28 -16.60
N THR A 73 0.61 24.95 -17.70
CA THR A 73 0.62 25.56 -19.04
C THR A 73 0.87 27.08 -19.11
N PRO A 74 1.44 27.56 -20.23
CA PRO A 74 0.96 28.83 -20.79
C PRO A 74 0.60 28.77 -22.28
N ALA A 75 -0.46 29.51 -22.58
CA ALA A 75 -0.98 29.88 -23.89
C ALA A 75 -0.04 30.90 -24.59
N PRO A 76 -0.30 31.25 -25.88
CA PRO A 76 0.63 32.01 -26.71
C PRO A 76 0.45 33.52 -26.54
N ILE A 77 1.54 34.23 -26.28
CA ILE A 77 1.66 35.69 -26.31
C ILE A 77 3.02 35.93 -27.00
N GLY A 78 3.10 36.51 -28.19
CA GLY A 78 2.49 37.78 -28.56
C GLY A 78 3.56 38.86 -28.39
N GLY A 79 4.03 39.40 -29.52
CA GLY A 79 5.17 40.30 -29.70
C GLY A 79 5.46 41.32 -28.58
N GLY A 80 6.76 41.53 -28.35
CA GLY A 80 7.29 42.63 -27.54
C GLY A 80 8.81 42.54 -27.55
N GLY A 81 9.47 43.40 -28.34
CA GLY A 81 10.92 43.39 -28.52
C GLY A 81 11.70 43.92 -27.31
N LEU A 82 13.02 44.02 -27.47
CA LEU A 82 13.94 45.05 -26.94
C LEU A 82 15.40 44.67 -27.33
N PRO A 83 16.37 45.60 -27.22
CA PRO A 83 17.36 45.87 -28.25
C PRO A 83 18.74 45.36 -27.87
N THR A 84 19.48 44.83 -28.84
CA THR A 84 20.90 44.51 -28.66
C THR A 84 21.74 45.73 -29.01
N THR A 85 22.15 46.47 -27.98
CA THR A 85 23.19 47.51 -28.06
C THR A 85 24.56 46.86 -28.10
N THR A 86 25.10 46.64 -29.29
CA THR A 86 26.52 46.35 -29.53
C THR A 86 27.33 47.65 -29.55
N PRO A 87 28.52 47.70 -28.94
CA PRO A 87 29.35 48.91 -28.89
C PRO A 87 29.95 49.22 -30.28
N PRO A 88 30.23 50.51 -30.59
CA PRO A 88 30.75 50.91 -31.89
C PRO A 88 32.24 50.59 -32.00
N SER A 89 32.60 49.77 -33.00
CA SER A 89 33.99 49.61 -33.44
C SER A 89 34.44 50.87 -34.19
N PRO A 90 35.67 51.38 -33.98
CA PRO A 90 36.09 52.65 -34.56
C PRO A 90 36.29 52.52 -36.08
N ALA A 91 35.79 53.54 -36.78
CA ALA A 91 35.81 53.69 -38.22
C ALA A 91 37.23 53.61 -38.81
N ALA A 92 37.48 52.58 -39.61
CA ALA A 92 38.50 52.62 -40.64
C ALA A 92 37.94 53.45 -41.81
N ALA A 93 38.47 54.66 -41.97
CA ALA A 93 38.15 55.56 -43.07
C ALA A 93 38.53 54.91 -44.41
N ALA A 94 37.53 54.39 -45.12
CA ALA A 94 37.67 53.92 -46.48
C ALA A 94 38.05 55.09 -47.40
N ARG A 95 39.31 55.15 -47.80
CA ARG A 95 39.75 55.97 -48.93
C ARG A 95 39.15 55.36 -50.19
N SER A 96 38.34 56.15 -50.90
CA SER A 96 37.80 55.78 -52.20
C SER A 96 38.95 55.42 -53.17
N PRO A 97 38.94 54.24 -53.80
CA PRO A 97 39.98 53.85 -54.75
C PRO A 97 39.86 54.73 -56.00
N GLY A 98 40.97 55.39 -56.34
CA GLY A 98 41.09 56.15 -57.58
C GLY A 98 40.85 55.25 -58.79
N LYS A 99 40.19 55.79 -59.82
CA LYS A 99 39.69 55.10 -61.03
C LYS A 99 40.79 54.60 -62.00
N GLY A 100 41.93 54.15 -61.48
CA GLY A 100 43.09 53.72 -62.26
C GLY A 100 43.97 52.68 -61.57
N ASP A 101 43.53 52.08 -60.46
CA ASP A 101 44.27 51.00 -59.81
C ASP A 101 43.94 49.64 -60.48
N PRO A 102 44.92 48.98 -61.13
CA PRO A 102 44.72 47.65 -61.73
C PRO A 102 44.42 46.55 -60.71
N PHE A 103 44.56 46.83 -59.41
CA PHE A 103 44.20 45.93 -58.30
C PHE A 103 42.87 46.28 -57.63
N ALA A 104 42.09 47.23 -58.17
CA ALA A 104 40.78 47.55 -57.62
C ALA A 104 39.83 46.35 -57.75
N GLU A 105 39.53 45.72 -56.61
CA GLU A 105 38.64 44.57 -56.57
C GLU A 105 37.21 44.96 -56.98
N PRO A 106 36.53 44.18 -57.85
CA PRO A 106 35.10 44.34 -58.10
C PRO A 106 34.35 44.12 -56.78
N ALA A 107 33.39 45.00 -56.46
CA ALA A 107 32.64 44.96 -55.21
C ALA A 107 32.16 43.54 -54.87
N GLU A 108 32.55 43.02 -53.70
CA GLU A 108 32.24 41.64 -53.30
C GLU A 108 30.71 41.44 -53.30
N PRO A 109 30.18 40.44 -54.04
CA PRO A 109 28.76 40.12 -54.00
C PRO A 109 28.39 39.71 -52.57
N ARG A 110 27.29 40.24 -52.03
CA ARG A 110 26.86 39.92 -50.65
C ARG A 110 26.39 38.47 -50.57
N LEU A 111 26.73 37.78 -49.47
CA LEU A 111 26.23 36.43 -49.19
C LEU A 111 24.69 36.42 -49.23
N PRO A 112 24.05 35.48 -49.93
CA PRO A 112 22.61 35.29 -49.87
C PRO A 112 22.23 34.81 -48.46
N MET A 113 21.70 35.73 -47.65
CA MET A 113 21.17 35.42 -46.32
C MET A 113 19.93 34.54 -46.45
N GLY A 114 20.02 33.29 -46.00
CA GLY A 114 18.93 32.31 -46.05
C GLY A 114 19.07 31.23 -47.14
N GLY A 115 20.13 31.26 -47.95
CA GLY A 115 20.44 30.17 -48.89
C GLY A 115 20.71 28.84 -48.17
N SER A 116 20.34 27.74 -48.83
CA SER A 116 20.67 26.38 -48.40
C SER A 116 22.19 26.20 -48.24
N ALA A 117 22.63 25.14 -47.55
CA ALA A 117 24.06 24.86 -47.42
C ALA A 117 24.77 24.77 -48.78
N GLU A 118 24.06 24.33 -49.82
CA GLU A 118 24.56 24.22 -51.20
C GLU A 118 24.72 25.61 -51.85
N ASP A 119 23.76 26.52 -51.69
CA ASP A 119 23.85 27.90 -52.23
C ASP A 119 25.04 28.67 -51.66
N LYS A 120 25.36 28.44 -50.37
CA LYS A 120 26.54 29.04 -49.73
C LYS A 120 27.83 28.46 -50.30
N LEU A 121 27.88 27.16 -50.58
CA LEU A 121 29.06 26.53 -51.19
C LEU A 121 29.30 27.02 -52.61
N GLU A 122 28.24 27.21 -53.41
CA GLU A 122 28.36 27.80 -54.75
C GLU A 122 28.85 29.25 -54.71
N PHE A 123 28.35 30.04 -53.76
CA PHE A 123 28.84 31.39 -53.52
C PHE A 123 30.33 31.42 -53.16
N PHE A 124 30.79 30.56 -52.24
CA PHE A 124 32.20 30.46 -51.87
C PHE A 124 33.08 30.00 -53.05
N ARG A 125 32.60 29.06 -53.87
CA ARG A 125 33.28 28.66 -55.11
C ARG A 125 33.41 29.82 -56.08
N GLY A 126 32.39 30.66 -56.22
CA GLY A 126 32.40 31.88 -57.03
C GLY A 126 33.45 32.90 -56.57
N ILE A 127 33.50 33.18 -55.26
CA ILE A 127 34.52 34.08 -54.68
C ILE A 127 35.92 33.52 -54.87
N LEU A 128 36.13 32.23 -54.63
CA LEU A 128 37.45 31.60 -54.82
C LEU A 128 37.91 31.74 -56.28
N LYS A 129 37.02 31.52 -57.25
CA LYS A 129 37.33 31.71 -58.67
C LYS A 129 37.73 33.16 -58.98
N GLN A 130 36.96 34.12 -58.47
CA GLN A 130 37.26 35.54 -58.66
C GLN A 130 38.63 35.92 -58.07
N LYS A 131 38.94 35.45 -56.84
CA LYS A 131 40.25 35.70 -56.22
C LYS A 131 41.41 35.04 -56.97
N THR A 132 41.22 33.83 -57.51
CA THR A 132 42.24 33.19 -58.36
C THR A 132 42.50 33.95 -59.66
N GLU A 133 41.46 34.50 -60.30
CA GLU A 133 41.61 35.32 -61.51
C GLU A 133 42.30 36.66 -61.23
N THR A 134 42.04 37.27 -60.06
CA THR A 134 42.74 38.50 -59.63
C THR A 134 44.22 38.21 -59.33
N LEU A 135 44.53 37.13 -58.63
CA LEU A 135 45.92 36.71 -58.39
C LEU A 135 46.68 36.38 -59.68
N ALA A 136 46.02 35.74 -60.65
CA ALA A 136 46.63 35.46 -61.95
C ALA A 136 46.96 36.77 -62.70
N ARG A 137 46.05 37.75 -62.69
CA ARG A 137 46.29 39.09 -63.26
C ARG A 137 47.42 39.83 -62.55
N ALA A 138 47.45 39.79 -61.22
CA ALA A 138 48.52 40.38 -60.42
C ALA A 138 49.90 39.78 -60.80
N ARG A 139 50.01 38.45 -60.87
CA ARG A 139 51.26 37.77 -61.26
C ARG A 139 51.73 38.16 -62.66
N ALA A 140 50.81 38.30 -63.61
CA ALA A 140 51.13 38.76 -64.97
C ALA A 140 51.68 40.19 -64.99
N LEU A 141 51.07 41.11 -64.23
CA LEU A 141 51.53 42.49 -64.09
C LEU A 141 52.90 42.59 -63.42
N TYR A 142 53.17 41.81 -62.37
CA TYR A 142 54.49 41.77 -61.74
C TYR A 142 55.55 41.22 -62.69
N ALA A 143 55.24 40.17 -63.47
CA ALA A 143 56.16 39.65 -64.48
C ALA A 143 56.46 40.67 -65.59
N GLU A 144 55.47 41.46 -66.00
CA GLU A 144 55.66 42.56 -66.96
C GLU A 144 56.58 43.65 -66.38
N ARG A 145 56.38 44.04 -65.12
CA ARG A 145 57.23 45.02 -64.42
C ARG A 145 58.65 44.53 -64.20
N GLU A 146 58.86 43.26 -63.87
CA GLU A 146 60.19 42.65 -63.83
C GLU A 146 60.88 42.69 -65.20
N GLY A 147 60.13 42.45 -66.28
CA GLY A 147 60.57 42.63 -67.66
C GLY A 147 61.01 44.07 -67.96
N GLU A 148 60.22 45.07 -67.56
CA GLU A 148 60.57 46.48 -67.71
C GLU A 148 61.83 46.85 -66.92
N VAL A 149 61.97 46.39 -65.68
CA VAL A 149 63.16 46.64 -64.84
C VAL A 149 64.41 46.02 -65.45
N THR A 150 64.33 44.78 -65.94
CA THR A 150 65.46 44.11 -66.61
C THR A 150 65.85 44.83 -67.90
N GLN A 151 64.88 45.31 -68.68
CA GLN A 151 65.11 46.11 -69.89
C GLN A 151 65.71 47.49 -69.58
N LEU A 152 65.27 48.15 -68.50
CA LEU A 152 65.85 49.40 -68.02
C LEU A 152 67.28 49.20 -67.50
N LYS A 153 67.56 48.12 -66.76
CA LYS A 153 68.92 47.78 -66.32
C LYS A 153 69.84 47.52 -67.50
N ALA A 154 69.38 46.77 -68.50
CA ALA A 154 70.15 46.53 -69.74
C ALA A 154 70.40 47.82 -70.55
N SER A 155 69.41 48.71 -70.66
CA SER A 155 69.60 50.00 -71.36
C SER A 155 70.53 50.95 -70.60
N LEU A 156 70.51 50.95 -69.26
CA LEU A 156 71.42 51.73 -68.43
C LEU A 156 72.85 51.18 -68.53
N GLU A 157 73.04 49.86 -68.55
CA GLU A 157 74.34 49.22 -68.81
C GLU A 157 74.88 49.55 -70.21
N LYS A 158 73.99 49.54 -71.22
CA LYS A 158 74.33 49.91 -72.60
C LYS A 158 74.74 51.38 -72.70
N ALA A 159 73.99 52.31 -72.08
CA ALA A 159 74.35 53.73 -72.03
C ALA A 159 75.68 53.96 -71.28
N ARG A 160 75.97 53.16 -70.24
CA ARG A 160 77.24 53.21 -69.50
C ARG A 160 78.42 52.69 -70.32
N LYS A 161 78.21 51.66 -71.15
CA LYS A 161 79.20 51.14 -72.11
C LYS A 161 79.42 52.09 -73.29
N GLU A 162 78.37 52.72 -73.81
CA GLU A 162 78.43 53.73 -74.87
C GLU A 162 79.09 55.05 -74.39
N GLY A 163 78.91 55.43 -73.12
CA GLY A 163 79.61 56.57 -72.50
C GLY A 163 81.07 56.30 -72.10
N GLY A 164 81.55 55.05 -72.19
CA GLY A 164 82.93 54.66 -71.85
C GLY A 164 83.91 54.66 -73.05
N GLY A 165 83.41 54.89 -74.26
CA GLY A 165 84.22 54.96 -75.49
C GLY A 165 84.47 56.41 -75.93
N GLY A 166 85.67 56.91 -75.63
CA GLY A 166 86.19 58.27 -75.91
C GLY A 166 85.47 59.16 -76.93
N ALA A 167 84.74 60.16 -76.42
CA ALA A 167 84.36 61.41 -77.09
C ALA A 167 84.01 62.47 -75.99
N PRO A 168 83.99 63.79 -76.29
CA PRO A 168 84.24 64.83 -75.30
C PRO A 168 83.12 64.97 -74.27
N ALA A 169 83.50 65.45 -73.08
CA ALA A 169 82.72 65.72 -71.87
C ALA A 169 81.19 65.57 -71.97
N PRO A 170 80.56 64.72 -71.12
CA PRO A 170 79.12 64.55 -71.09
C PRO A 170 78.44 65.90 -70.85
N SER A 171 77.42 66.20 -71.65
CA SER A 171 76.61 67.39 -71.46
C SER A 171 75.86 67.28 -70.11
N ALA A 172 75.62 68.40 -69.42
CA ALA A 172 74.88 68.40 -68.15
C ALA A 172 73.48 67.73 -68.25
N GLN A 173 72.92 67.61 -69.46
CA GLN A 173 71.68 66.89 -69.73
C GLN A 173 71.83 65.37 -69.58
N ASP A 174 72.98 64.80 -69.94
CA ASP A 174 73.22 63.35 -69.84
C ASP A 174 73.43 62.93 -68.38
N GLU A 175 74.12 63.77 -67.60
CA GLU A 175 74.19 63.59 -66.13
C GLU A 175 72.82 63.70 -65.46
N GLN A 176 71.97 64.64 -65.89
CA GLN A 176 70.60 64.75 -65.36
C GLN A 176 69.76 63.53 -65.71
N ARG A 177 69.85 63.01 -66.93
CA ARG A 177 69.15 61.78 -67.34
C ARG A 177 69.64 60.56 -66.57
N LEU A 178 70.95 60.45 -66.33
CA LEU A 178 71.52 59.38 -65.53
C LEU A 178 71.05 59.45 -64.07
N LYS A 179 71.03 60.66 -63.47
CA LYS A 179 70.51 60.88 -62.10
C LYS A 179 69.02 60.54 -62.00
N LEU A 180 68.20 60.93 -62.99
CA LEU A 180 66.78 60.57 -63.05
C LEU A 180 66.57 59.06 -63.22
N ALA A 181 67.37 58.39 -64.06
CA ALA A 181 67.31 56.94 -64.23
C ALA A 181 67.73 56.21 -62.95
N GLN A 182 68.80 56.66 -62.27
CA GLN A 182 69.23 56.12 -60.98
C GLN A 182 68.18 56.30 -59.89
N ALA A 183 67.54 57.47 -59.81
CA ALA A 183 66.45 57.73 -58.87
C ALA A 183 65.23 56.82 -59.14
N LYS A 184 64.88 56.58 -60.41
CA LYS A 184 63.82 55.63 -60.78
C LYS A 184 64.18 54.19 -60.43
N VAL A 185 65.42 53.77 -60.66
CA VAL A 185 65.90 52.42 -60.27
C VAL A 185 65.83 52.26 -58.76
N ALA A 186 66.30 53.25 -57.99
CA ALA A 186 66.20 53.21 -56.52
C ALA A 186 64.74 53.18 -56.03
N SER A 187 63.82 53.91 -56.68
CA SER A 187 62.39 53.86 -56.38
C SER A 187 61.78 52.48 -56.64
N LEU A 188 62.08 51.88 -57.79
CA LEU A 188 61.58 50.55 -58.17
C LEU A 188 62.18 49.45 -57.28
N GLU A 189 63.44 49.59 -56.85
CA GLU A 189 64.06 48.66 -55.89
C GLU A 189 63.42 48.77 -54.50
N ALA A 190 63.04 49.97 -54.06
CA ALA A 190 62.30 50.17 -52.82
C ALA A 190 60.87 49.59 -52.90
N GLU A 191 60.16 49.78 -54.01
CA GLU A 191 58.83 49.19 -54.25
C GLU A 191 58.89 47.66 -54.33
N LEU A 192 59.92 47.10 -54.98
CA LEU A 192 60.15 45.66 -55.01
C LEU A 192 60.40 45.11 -53.60
N ALA A 193 61.28 45.75 -52.82
CA ALA A 193 61.56 45.37 -51.44
C ALA A 193 60.30 45.45 -50.55
N ALA A 194 59.45 46.46 -50.74
CA ALA A 194 58.15 46.54 -50.05
C ALA A 194 57.22 45.39 -50.46
N SER A 195 57.10 45.12 -51.76
CA SER A 195 56.27 44.00 -52.27
C SER A 195 56.79 42.62 -51.81
N GLU A 196 58.10 42.46 -51.64
CA GLU A 196 58.70 41.24 -51.09
C GLU A 196 58.43 41.08 -49.59
N ALA A 197 58.40 42.18 -48.84
CA ALA A 197 57.99 42.18 -47.44
C ALA A 197 56.51 41.78 -47.32
N ASP A 198 55.63 42.40 -48.10
CA ASP A 198 54.21 42.06 -48.14
C ASP A 198 53.99 40.60 -48.54
N ARG A 199 54.74 40.09 -49.53
CA ARG A 199 54.69 38.68 -49.93
C ARG A 199 55.10 37.75 -48.78
N LYS A 200 56.12 38.10 -48.00
CA LYS A 200 56.56 37.32 -46.84
C LYS A 200 55.49 37.32 -45.75
N ASP A 201 54.86 38.46 -45.48
CA ASP A 201 53.81 38.56 -44.47
C ASP A 201 52.54 37.83 -44.89
N LEU A 202 52.12 37.92 -46.16
CA LEU A 202 51.03 37.12 -46.71
C LEU A 202 51.34 35.61 -46.68
N THR A 203 52.59 35.22 -46.93
CA THR A 203 53.00 33.80 -46.84
C THR A 203 52.94 33.30 -45.40
N ARG A 204 53.31 34.13 -44.42
CA ARG A 204 53.17 33.79 -42.98
C ARG A 204 51.70 33.69 -42.57
N ALA A 205 50.87 34.66 -42.95
CA ALA A 205 49.44 34.62 -42.65
C ALA A 205 48.76 33.41 -43.30
N LEU A 206 49.16 33.05 -44.52
CA LEU A 206 48.64 31.87 -45.21
C LEU A 206 49.08 30.58 -44.50
N ALA A 207 50.33 30.49 -44.03
CA ALA A 207 50.79 29.35 -43.24
C ALA A 207 50.07 29.23 -41.87
N GLU A 208 49.74 30.37 -41.24
CA GLU A 208 48.96 30.39 -40.00
C GLU A 208 47.53 29.89 -40.23
N VAL A 209 46.84 30.38 -41.27
CA VAL A 209 45.51 29.88 -41.67
C VAL A 209 45.55 28.41 -42.05
N GLU A 210 46.57 27.96 -42.80
CA GLU A 210 46.78 26.55 -43.14
C GLU A 210 47.01 25.68 -41.90
N SER A 211 47.60 26.23 -40.83
CA SER A 211 47.77 25.53 -39.55
C SER A 211 46.50 25.52 -38.69
N GLU A 212 45.64 26.53 -38.81
CA GLU A 212 44.35 26.59 -38.10
C GLU A 212 43.29 25.67 -38.71
N LEU A 213 43.31 25.45 -40.03
CA LEU A 213 42.36 24.57 -40.72
C LEU A 213 42.31 23.12 -40.18
N PRO A 214 43.44 22.40 -40.00
CA PRO A 214 43.39 21.05 -39.43
C PRO A 214 42.87 21.08 -37.99
N ARG A 215 43.27 22.08 -37.20
CA ARG A 215 42.79 22.25 -35.82
C ARG A 215 41.28 22.45 -35.77
N LEU A 216 40.72 23.36 -36.57
CA LEU A 216 39.27 23.58 -36.63
C LEU A 216 38.52 22.35 -37.15
N THR A 217 39.15 21.57 -38.03
CA THR A 217 38.58 20.31 -38.53
C THR A 217 38.53 19.25 -37.42
N GLU A 218 39.58 19.15 -36.60
CA GLU A 218 39.61 18.29 -35.41
C GLU A 218 38.59 18.74 -34.36
N GLU A 219 38.49 20.05 -34.08
CA GLU A 219 37.48 20.61 -33.17
C GLU A 219 36.04 20.32 -33.66
N LEU A 220 35.77 20.48 -34.96
CA LEU A 220 34.48 20.12 -35.56
C LEU A 220 34.19 18.61 -35.45
N HIS A 221 35.20 17.77 -35.62
CA HIS A 221 35.05 16.32 -35.49
C HIS A 221 34.74 15.93 -34.05
N ALA A 222 35.49 16.46 -33.08
CA ALA A 222 35.24 16.27 -31.66
C ALA A 222 33.85 16.77 -31.25
N GLU A 223 33.39 17.89 -31.82
CA GLU A 223 32.03 18.38 -31.58
C GLU A 223 30.98 17.40 -32.12
N ARG A 224 31.18 16.83 -33.32
CA ARG A 224 30.27 15.82 -33.88
C ARG A 224 30.25 14.54 -33.05
N GLU A 225 31.39 14.07 -32.58
CA GLU A 225 31.49 12.91 -31.69
C GLU A 225 30.77 13.18 -30.36
N SER A 226 30.97 14.36 -29.76
CA SER A 226 30.29 14.72 -28.51
C SER A 226 28.78 14.86 -28.68
N ARG A 227 28.30 15.41 -29.81
CA ARG A 227 26.87 15.45 -30.15
C ARG A 227 26.30 14.05 -30.42
N GLY A 228 27.09 13.15 -31.02
CA GLY A 228 26.74 11.75 -31.20
C GLY A 228 26.56 11.03 -29.86
N ALA A 229 27.53 11.17 -28.95
CA ALA A 229 27.46 10.61 -27.60
C ALA A 229 26.24 11.15 -26.82
N MET A 230 25.98 12.47 -26.88
CA MET A 230 24.77 13.05 -26.26
C MET A 230 23.48 12.53 -26.89
N ALA A 231 23.46 12.26 -28.19
CA ALA A 231 22.29 11.67 -28.85
C ALA A 231 22.04 10.22 -28.39
N GLU A 232 23.09 9.42 -28.22
CA GLU A 232 23.01 8.06 -27.66
C GLU A 232 22.53 8.07 -26.22
N GLU A 233 23.04 8.98 -25.38
CA GLU A 233 22.57 9.16 -23.99
C GLU A 233 21.08 9.56 -23.95
N LEU A 234 20.64 10.46 -24.84
CA LEU A 234 19.24 10.85 -24.95
C LEU A 234 18.34 9.69 -25.42
N VAL A 235 18.83 8.82 -26.30
CA VAL A 235 18.10 7.61 -26.71
C VAL A 235 18.02 6.64 -25.54
N GLY A 236 19.12 6.36 -24.83
CA GLY A 236 19.12 5.51 -23.65
C GLY A 236 18.23 6.03 -22.52
N ALA A 237 18.21 7.35 -22.30
CA ALA A 237 17.29 7.99 -21.34
C ALA A 237 15.82 7.85 -21.74
N LYS A 238 15.50 7.92 -23.05
CA LYS A 238 14.14 7.67 -23.56
C LYS A 238 13.72 6.22 -23.39
N GLU A 239 14.61 5.26 -23.66
CA GLU A 239 14.34 3.84 -23.46
C GLU A 239 14.13 3.51 -21.98
N ALA A 240 14.98 4.07 -21.10
CA ALA A 240 14.82 3.93 -19.65
C ALA A 240 13.51 4.54 -19.14
N LEU A 241 13.09 5.69 -19.70
CA LEU A 241 11.79 6.28 -19.41
C LEU A 241 10.63 5.42 -19.90
N GLY A 242 10.74 4.82 -21.09
CA GLY A 242 9.75 3.87 -21.63
C GLY A 242 9.58 2.66 -20.72
N LEU A 243 10.68 2.01 -20.32
CA LEU A 243 10.65 0.90 -19.37
C LEU A 243 10.05 1.29 -18.00
N ALA A 244 10.29 2.52 -17.55
CA ALA A 244 9.69 3.02 -16.32
C ALA A 244 8.17 3.23 -16.48
N GLN A 245 7.71 3.70 -17.64
CA GLN A 245 6.28 3.85 -17.94
C GLN A 245 5.57 2.49 -18.03
N ASP A 246 6.19 1.50 -18.67
CA ASP A 246 5.66 0.13 -18.75
C ASP A 246 5.51 -0.49 -17.36
N ARG A 247 6.52 -0.34 -16.48
CA ARG A 247 6.43 -0.79 -15.08
C ARG A 247 5.32 -0.09 -14.30
N VAL A 248 5.07 1.20 -14.55
CA VAL A 248 3.95 1.91 -13.92
C VAL A 248 2.61 1.37 -14.41
N ALA A 249 2.49 1.01 -15.70
CA ALA A 249 1.30 0.38 -16.23
C ALA A 249 1.06 -1.03 -15.64
N GLU A 250 2.12 -1.83 -15.51
CA GLU A 250 2.06 -3.15 -14.85
C GLU A 250 1.67 -3.04 -13.36
N LEU A 251 2.23 -2.08 -12.63
CA LEU A 251 1.85 -1.84 -11.24
C LEU A 251 0.40 -1.36 -11.12
N ALA A 252 -0.09 -0.58 -12.09
CA ALA A 252 -1.48 -0.15 -12.13
C ALA A 252 -2.44 -1.31 -12.42
N SER A 253 -2.10 -2.20 -13.36
CA SER A 253 -2.90 -3.41 -13.62
C SER A 253 -2.89 -4.36 -12.42
N GLY A 254 -1.72 -4.60 -11.83
CA GLY A 254 -1.59 -5.43 -10.62
C GLY A 254 -2.37 -4.87 -9.42
N LYS A 255 -2.41 -3.54 -9.25
CA LYS A 255 -3.26 -2.90 -8.23
C LYS A 255 -4.76 -3.12 -8.50
N SER A 256 -5.18 -3.02 -9.77
CA SER A 256 -6.58 -3.26 -10.17
C SER A 256 -7.00 -4.72 -9.94
N GLU A 257 -6.13 -5.68 -10.27
CA GLU A 257 -6.35 -7.11 -10.03
C GLU A 257 -6.41 -7.43 -8.54
N ALA A 258 -5.46 -6.90 -7.74
CA ALA A 258 -5.46 -7.09 -6.29
C ALA A 258 -6.70 -6.48 -5.62
N GLN A 259 -7.17 -5.33 -6.10
CA GLN A 259 -8.40 -4.71 -5.62
C GLN A 259 -9.63 -5.57 -5.96
N GLY A 260 -9.72 -6.10 -7.19
CA GLY A 260 -10.80 -7.03 -7.57
C GLY A 260 -10.78 -8.33 -6.76
N ALA A 261 -9.60 -8.87 -6.45
CA ALA A 261 -9.46 -10.04 -5.58
C ALA A 261 -9.92 -9.74 -4.14
N LEU A 262 -9.62 -8.56 -3.61
CA LEU A 262 -10.06 -8.13 -2.29
C LEU A 262 -11.59 -7.96 -2.23
N GLU A 263 -12.21 -7.39 -3.26
CA GLU A 263 -13.68 -7.31 -3.39
C GLU A 263 -14.32 -8.70 -3.47
N ALA A 264 -13.69 -9.66 -4.17
CA ALA A 264 -14.17 -11.04 -4.22
C ALA A 264 -14.09 -11.74 -2.86
N VAL A 265 -12.99 -11.57 -2.11
CA VAL A 265 -12.84 -12.11 -0.75
C VAL A 265 -13.85 -11.47 0.21
N GLN A 266 -14.09 -10.17 0.10
CA GLN A 266 -15.15 -9.50 0.87
C GLN A 266 -16.53 -10.07 0.54
N GLY A 267 -16.83 -10.33 -0.74
CA GLY A 267 -18.07 -11.00 -1.15
C GLY A 267 -18.21 -12.40 -0.56
N GLN A 268 -17.14 -13.20 -0.57
CA GLN A 268 -17.11 -14.52 0.07
C GLN A 268 -17.32 -14.43 1.58
N TYR A 269 -16.68 -13.47 2.26
CA TYR A 269 -16.85 -13.25 3.69
C TYR A 269 -18.31 -12.90 4.05
N GLN A 270 -18.95 -12.02 3.28
CA GLN A 270 -20.37 -11.69 3.47
C GLN A 270 -21.29 -12.90 3.23
N SER A 271 -20.98 -13.74 2.24
CA SER A 271 -21.71 -14.99 2.00
C SER A 271 -21.59 -15.96 3.18
N VAL A 272 -20.37 -16.14 3.70
CA VAL A 272 -20.14 -17.02 4.85
C VAL A 272 -20.83 -16.50 6.11
N LEU A 273 -20.85 -15.18 6.33
CA LEU A 273 -21.62 -14.60 7.42
C LEU A 273 -23.12 -14.91 7.30
N ALA A 274 -23.70 -14.75 6.10
CA ALA A 274 -25.09 -15.10 5.85
C ALA A 274 -25.37 -16.59 6.07
N ASP A 275 -24.45 -17.48 5.68
CA ASP A 275 -24.57 -18.93 5.92
C ASP A 275 -24.49 -19.25 7.43
N VAL A 276 -23.61 -18.58 8.18
CA VAL A 276 -23.52 -18.73 9.64
C VAL A 276 -24.80 -18.26 10.32
N GLU A 277 -25.35 -17.11 9.92
CA GLU A 277 -26.64 -16.63 10.42
C GLU A 277 -27.75 -17.65 10.14
N ARG A 278 -27.80 -18.20 8.93
CA ARG A 278 -28.77 -19.23 8.55
C ARG A 278 -28.64 -20.49 9.41
N LEU A 279 -27.43 -21.04 9.54
CA LEU A 279 -27.16 -22.21 10.38
C LEU A 279 -27.49 -21.94 11.86
N THR A 280 -27.29 -20.72 12.33
CA THR A 280 -27.66 -20.32 13.70
C THR A 280 -29.17 -20.36 13.87
N THR A 281 -29.94 -19.82 12.91
CA THR A 281 -31.41 -19.89 12.96
C THR A 281 -31.94 -21.33 12.83
N GLU A 282 -31.30 -22.17 12.01
CA GLU A 282 -31.62 -23.60 11.91
C GLU A 282 -31.35 -24.33 13.23
N ARG A 283 -30.22 -24.04 13.88
CA ARG A 283 -29.87 -24.59 15.20
C ARG A 283 -30.88 -24.18 16.27
N ASP A 284 -31.29 -22.92 16.30
CA ASP A 284 -32.25 -22.43 17.29
C ASP A 284 -33.66 -23.01 17.05
N ALA A 285 -34.06 -23.21 15.79
CA ALA A 285 -35.28 -23.93 15.45
C ALA A 285 -35.22 -25.41 15.88
N GLN A 286 -34.07 -26.08 15.68
CA GLN A 286 -33.86 -27.44 16.17
C GLN A 286 -33.89 -27.52 17.70
N ALA A 287 -33.29 -26.56 18.40
CA ALA A 287 -33.33 -26.49 19.86
C ALA A 287 -34.77 -26.32 20.39
N LEU A 288 -35.59 -25.51 19.72
CA LEU A 288 -37.00 -25.35 20.04
C LEU A 288 -37.78 -26.65 19.80
N ASN A 289 -37.53 -27.35 18.69
CA ASN A 289 -38.14 -28.66 18.41
C ASN A 289 -37.74 -29.71 19.46
N ILE A 290 -36.48 -29.73 19.91
CA ILE A 290 -36.02 -30.64 20.98
C ILE A 290 -36.79 -30.36 22.27
N SER A 291 -36.92 -29.10 22.67
CA SER A 291 -37.70 -28.70 23.86
C SER A 291 -39.18 -29.12 23.77
N GLN A 292 -39.80 -28.98 22.59
CA GLN A 292 -41.17 -29.46 22.35
C GLN A 292 -41.29 -30.98 22.48
N LEU A 293 -40.33 -31.74 21.92
CA LEU A 293 -40.30 -33.20 22.03
C LEU A 293 -40.06 -33.67 23.46
N GLU A 294 -39.20 -33.00 24.22
CA GLU A 294 -38.98 -33.28 25.65
C GLU A 294 -40.24 -33.03 26.48
N THR A 295 -40.98 -31.96 26.17
CA THR A 295 -42.26 -31.64 26.81
C THR A 295 -43.31 -32.71 26.50
N ALA A 296 -43.48 -33.06 25.21
CA ALA A 296 -44.40 -34.12 24.79
C ALA A 296 -44.04 -35.48 25.41
N LEU A 297 -42.75 -35.78 25.57
CA LEU A 297 -42.26 -36.99 26.22
C LEU A 297 -42.53 -36.98 27.73
N ALA A 298 -42.42 -35.83 28.40
CA ALA A 298 -42.79 -35.68 29.80
C ALA A 298 -44.30 -35.87 30.01
N GLU A 299 -45.13 -35.29 29.14
CA GLU A 299 -46.59 -35.47 29.15
C GLU A 299 -46.99 -36.93 28.91
N ALA A 300 -46.39 -37.59 27.90
CA ALA A 300 -46.63 -39.00 27.63
C ALA A 300 -46.24 -39.90 28.81
N LYS A 301 -45.12 -39.62 29.47
CA LYS A 301 -44.72 -40.32 30.71
C LYS A 301 -45.71 -40.07 31.85
N GLY A 302 -46.19 -38.83 32.01
CA GLY A 302 -47.22 -38.49 32.98
C GLY A 302 -48.54 -39.23 32.72
N ALA A 303 -48.96 -39.32 31.46
CA ALA A 303 -50.15 -40.06 31.04
C ALA A 303 -50.02 -41.57 31.30
N MET A 304 -48.84 -42.16 31.02
CA MET A 304 -48.58 -43.56 31.38
C MET A 304 -48.63 -43.77 32.90
N GLY A 305 -48.05 -42.88 33.70
CA GLY A 305 -48.14 -42.97 35.16
C GLY A 305 -49.59 -42.86 35.68
N ALA A 306 -50.41 -42.02 35.04
CA ALA A 306 -51.84 -41.94 35.35
C ALA A 306 -52.57 -43.26 34.99
N LEU A 307 -52.30 -43.84 33.82
CA LEU A 307 -52.87 -45.13 33.41
C LEU A 307 -52.42 -46.28 34.32
N GLU A 308 -51.16 -46.28 34.77
CA GLU A 308 -50.66 -47.26 35.76
C GLU A 308 -51.42 -47.11 37.09
N SER A 309 -51.63 -45.88 37.56
CA SER A 309 -52.41 -45.64 38.78
C SER A 309 -53.88 -46.03 38.66
N GLU A 310 -54.50 -45.81 37.50
CA GLU A 310 -55.86 -46.26 37.20
C GLU A 310 -55.94 -47.78 37.08
N SER A 311 -54.91 -48.43 36.53
CA SER A 311 -54.78 -49.89 36.49
C SER A 311 -54.65 -50.49 37.88
N ASP A 312 -53.83 -49.90 38.74
CA ASP A 312 -53.65 -50.34 40.13
C ASP A 312 -54.92 -50.09 40.96
N TRP A 313 -55.63 -48.99 40.71
CA TRP A 313 -56.94 -48.75 41.31
C TRP A 313 -57.98 -49.77 40.82
N SER A 314 -58.00 -50.09 39.53
CA SER A 314 -58.86 -51.12 38.95
C SER A 314 -58.55 -52.50 39.51
N ARG A 315 -57.27 -52.84 39.72
CA ARG A 315 -56.84 -54.08 40.37
C ARG A 315 -57.28 -54.12 41.82
N SER A 316 -57.04 -53.06 42.59
CA SER A 316 -57.46 -52.98 43.99
C SER A 316 -58.98 -53.09 44.13
N SER A 317 -59.73 -52.43 43.24
CA SER A 317 -61.20 -52.51 43.20
C SER A 317 -61.68 -53.91 42.84
N LEU A 318 -61.01 -54.58 41.89
CA LEU A 318 -61.31 -55.96 41.51
C LEU A 318 -60.96 -56.96 42.63
N GLU A 319 -59.86 -56.76 43.34
CA GLU A 319 -59.47 -57.56 44.52
C GLU A 319 -60.46 -57.39 45.66
N GLU A 320 -60.94 -56.16 45.92
CA GLU A 320 -61.99 -55.88 46.89
C GLU A 320 -63.31 -56.55 46.51
N ALA A 321 -63.71 -56.46 45.23
CA ALA A 321 -64.89 -57.15 44.72
C ALA A 321 -64.76 -58.68 44.85
N HIS A 322 -63.57 -59.24 44.59
CA HIS A 322 -63.29 -60.66 44.79
C HIS A 322 -63.33 -61.06 46.27
N ALA A 323 -62.81 -60.23 47.17
CA ALA A 323 -62.86 -60.46 48.61
C ALA A 323 -64.31 -60.42 49.13
N HIS A 324 -65.10 -59.44 48.68
CA HIS A 324 -66.53 -59.35 49.00
C HIS A 324 -67.30 -60.56 48.47
N ALA A 325 -67.04 -60.97 47.23
CA ALA A 325 -67.62 -62.19 46.66
C ALA A 325 -67.29 -63.41 47.52
N LYS A 326 -66.02 -63.64 47.88
CA LYS A 326 -65.62 -64.72 48.80
C LYS A 326 -66.31 -64.63 50.17
N GLY A 327 -66.51 -63.42 50.68
CA GLY A 327 -67.29 -63.18 51.90
C GLY A 327 -68.73 -63.67 51.77
N MET A 328 -69.42 -63.25 50.71
CA MET A 328 -70.79 -63.70 50.38
C MET A 328 -70.87 -65.22 50.17
N GLU A 329 -69.84 -65.83 49.58
CA GLU A 329 -69.76 -67.29 49.45
C GLU A 329 -69.64 -67.98 50.81
N GLY A 330 -68.82 -67.44 51.71
CA GLY A 330 -68.69 -67.91 53.09
C GLY A 330 -69.99 -67.77 53.89
N GLU A 331 -70.70 -66.64 53.73
CA GLU A 331 -72.02 -66.42 54.34
C GLU A 331 -73.06 -67.40 53.79
N ARG A 332 -73.09 -67.63 52.48
CA ARG A 332 -73.94 -68.63 51.83
C ARG A 332 -73.65 -70.03 52.36
N ASP A 333 -72.38 -70.40 52.53
CA ASP A 333 -72.00 -71.70 53.07
C ASP A 333 -72.34 -71.83 54.56
N ALA A 334 -72.22 -70.74 55.33
CA ALA A 334 -72.68 -70.69 56.72
C ALA A 334 -74.21 -70.84 56.80
N ALA A 335 -74.96 -70.16 55.94
CA ALA A 335 -76.41 -70.30 55.82
C ALA A 335 -76.81 -71.72 55.42
N ARG A 336 -76.09 -72.35 54.48
CA ARG A 336 -76.28 -73.76 54.12
C ARG A 336 -76.02 -74.71 55.29
N ARG A 337 -74.97 -74.48 56.09
CA ARG A 337 -74.71 -75.27 57.31
C ARG A 337 -75.81 -75.08 58.35
N GLN A 338 -76.28 -73.85 58.56
CA GLN A 338 -77.42 -73.58 59.44
C GLN A 338 -78.68 -74.29 58.96
N LEU A 339 -78.93 -74.28 57.64
CA LEU A 339 -80.07 -74.97 57.03
C LEU A 339 -79.95 -76.48 57.21
N ALA A 340 -78.76 -77.07 57.05
CA ALA A 340 -78.51 -78.48 57.34
C ALA A 340 -78.75 -78.84 58.82
N VAL A 341 -78.34 -77.97 59.76
CA VAL A 341 -78.63 -78.15 61.19
C VAL A 341 -80.13 -78.09 61.48
N VAL A 342 -80.85 -77.17 60.82
CA VAL A 342 -82.31 -77.09 60.92
C VAL A 342 -82.96 -78.34 60.33
N GLU A 343 -82.53 -78.79 59.16
CA GLU A 343 -83.02 -80.01 58.51
C GLU A 343 -82.78 -81.26 59.37
N ASP A 344 -81.59 -81.40 59.96
CA ASP A 344 -81.29 -82.51 60.87
C ASP A 344 -82.05 -82.40 62.20
N GLY A 345 -82.29 -81.18 62.68
CA GLY A 345 -83.21 -80.92 63.79
C GLY A 345 -84.65 -81.32 63.45
N LEU A 346 -85.09 -81.04 62.22
CA LEU A 346 -86.41 -81.41 61.70
C LEU A 346 -86.55 -82.92 61.53
N LYS A 347 -85.52 -83.60 61.03
CA LYS A 347 -85.44 -85.07 61.00
C LYS A 347 -85.48 -85.66 62.41
N THR A 348 -84.74 -85.06 63.35
CA THR A 348 -84.72 -85.50 64.76
C THR A 348 -86.11 -85.36 65.38
N LEU A 349 -86.77 -84.21 65.16
CA LEU A 349 -88.16 -83.98 65.54
C LEU A 349 -89.12 -84.95 64.85
N GLN A 350 -88.93 -85.27 63.57
CA GLN A 350 -89.70 -86.30 62.89
C GLN A 350 -89.50 -87.68 63.53
N THR A 351 -88.27 -88.08 63.86
CA THR A 351 -88.03 -89.33 64.61
C THR A 351 -88.71 -89.31 65.96
N GLN A 352 -88.62 -88.20 66.71
CA GLN A 352 -89.32 -88.04 67.99
C GLN A 352 -90.84 -88.10 67.83
N VAL A 353 -91.40 -87.53 66.76
CA VAL A 353 -92.82 -87.66 66.44
C VAL A 353 -93.17 -89.11 66.12
N THR A 354 -92.37 -89.82 65.31
CA THR A 354 -92.62 -91.25 65.03
C THR A 354 -92.42 -92.15 66.26
N GLU A 355 -91.54 -91.79 67.18
CA GLU A 355 -91.35 -92.48 68.47
C GLU A 355 -92.47 -92.16 69.45
N LEU A 356 -92.97 -90.92 69.47
CA LEU A 356 -94.15 -90.53 70.23
C LEU A 356 -95.40 -91.19 69.65
N GLU A 357 -95.54 -91.28 68.32
CA GLU A 357 -96.60 -92.03 67.64
C GLU A 357 -96.48 -93.53 67.94
N ARG A 358 -95.28 -94.11 68.00
CA ARG A 358 -95.06 -95.49 68.48
C ARG A 358 -95.38 -95.68 69.96
N ALA A 359 -95.05 -94.72 70.82
CA ALA A 359 -95.35 -94.76 72.25
C ALA A 359 -96.86 -94.56 72.51
N LEU A 360 -97.53 -93.73 71.70
CA LEU A 360 -98.97 -93.57 71.68
C LEU A 360 -99.63 -94.86 71.17
N ALA A 361 -99.12 -95.45 70.08
CA ALA A 361 -99.58 -96.73 69.56
C ALA A 361 -99.33 -97.90 70.53
N LEU A 362 -98.26 -97.89 71.33
CA LEU A 362 -98.04 -98.88 72.40
C LEU A 362 -99.05 -98.72 73.54
N LYS A 363 -99.38 -97.48 73.92
CA LYS A 363 -100.39 -97.19 74.96
C LYS A 363 -101.82 -97.43 74.48
N ASP A 364 -102.10 -97.18 73.20
CA ASP A 364 -103.36 -97.54 72.56
C ASP A 364 -103.44 -99.05 72.32
N ALA A 365 -102.33 -99.75 72.08
CA ALA A 365 -102.26 -101.21 72.02
C ALA A 365 -102.46 -101.87 73.39
N ASP A 366 -102.02 -101.27 74.49
CA ASP A 366 -102.31 -101.75 75.86
C ASP A 366 -103.77 -101.50 76.28
N ALA A 367 -104.42 -100.47 75.74
CA ALA A 367 -105.85 -100.17 75.95
C ALA A 367 -106.79 -100.97 75.01
N VAL A 368 -106.33 -101.32 73.82
CA VAL A 368 -107.05 -102.12 72.81
C VAL A 368 -106.77 -103.62 72.97
N GLY A 369 -105.62 -104.04 73.50
CA GLY A 369 -105.27 -105.45 73.76
C GLY A 369 -106.20 -106.16 74.76
N LEU A 370 -106.83 -105.42 75.68
CA LEU A 370 -107.85 -105.94 76.60
C LEU A 370 -109.28 -106.00 76.00
N ARG A 371 -109.52 -105.39 74.84
CA ARG A 371 -110.85 -105.39 74.16
C ARG A 371 -110.84 -106.05 72.77
N ALA A 372 -109.68 -106.19 72.13
CA ALA A 372 -109.51 -106.85 70.83
C ALA A 372 -109.28 -108.37 70.94
N ALA A 373 -108.91 -108.88 72.12
CA ALA A 373 -108.79 -110.32 72.37
C ALA A 373 -110.13 -111.07 72.36
N LEU A 374 -111.28 -110.38 72.25
CA LEU A 374 -112.61 -111.00 72.34
C LEU A 374 -113.54 -110.74 71.14
N THR A 375 -113.18 -109.89 70.17
CA THR A 375 -114.10 -109.51 69.06
C THR A 375 -113.44 -109.26 67.70
N ALA A 376 -112.19 -109.68 67.49
CA ALA A 376 -111.52 -109.64 66.18
C ALA A 376 -111.10 -111.03 65.67
N ARG A 377 -111.88 -112.07 66.03
CA ARG A 377 -111.83 -113.42 65.42
C ARG A 377 -112.95 -113.64 64.39
N THR A 378 -113.66 -112.58 63.96
CA THR A 378 -114.82 -112.71 63.05
C THR A 378 -115.11 -111.44 62.22
N ALA A 379 -114.17 -110.90 61.43
CA ALA A 379 -114.50 -110.01 60.27
C ALA A 379 -113.30 -109.64 59.36
N GLU A 380 -112.41 -110.58 59.02
CA GLU A 380 -111.51 -110.39 57.88
C GLU A 380 -112.27 -110.66 56.57
N ALA A 381 -112.86 -109.63 55.93
CA ALA A 381 -113.29 -109.64 54.51
C ALA A 381 -113.87 -108.28 54.02
N ALA A 382 -113.08 -107.19 53.95
CA ALA A 382 -113.55 -105.95 53.29
C ALA A 382 -112.51 -104.98 52.67
N GLU A 383 -111.18 -105.22 52.72
CA GLU A 383 -110.16 -104.21 52.35
C GLU A 383 -109.43 -104.47 51.01
N LEU A 384 -110.15 -104.93 49.99
CA LEU A 384 -109.61 -105.10 48.61
C LEU A 384 -109.87 -103.94 47.61
N PRO A 385 -110.80 -102.98 47.84
CA PRO A 385 -110.95 -101.82 46.94
C PRO A 385 -109.95 -100.67 47.16
N SER A 386 -109.46 -100.47 48.40
CA SER A 386 -108.60 -99.33 48.78
C SER A 386 -107.19 -99.41 48.17
N LEU A 387 -106.67 -100.62 47.95
CA LEU A 387 -105.35 -100.86 47.35
C LEU A 387 -105.30 -100.63 45.82
N ARG A 388 -106.44 -100.64 45.11
CA ARG A 388 -106.49 -100.31 43.67
C ARG A 388 -106.38 -98.80 43.41
N SER A 389 -106.99 -97.97 44.26
CA SER A 389 -106.93 -96.50 44.12
C SER A 389 -105.51 -95.94 44.37
N ALA A 390 -104.76 -96.53 45.32
CA ALA A 390 -103.39 -96.13 45.59
C ALA A 390 -102.39 -96.44 44.45
N LEU A 391 -102.69 -97.46 43.63
CA LEU A 391 -101.87 -97.86 42.49
C LEU A 391 -102.06 -96.95 41.28
N GLU A 392 -103.28 -96.45 41.04
CA GLU A 392 -103.56 -95.44 40.00
C GLU A 392 -102.93 -94.08 40.31
N GLY A 393 -102.91 -93.67 41.59
CA GLY A 393 -102.23 -92.44 42.02
C GLY A 393 -100.72 -92.45 41.76
N ARG A 394 -100.05 -93.57 42.06
CA ARG A 394 -98.60 -93.72 41.80
C ARG A 394 -98.26 -93.78 40.31
N ALA A 395 -99.14 -94.32 39.47
CA ALA A 395 -98.95 -94.31 38.03
C ALA A 395 -99.01 -92.88 37.45
N ALA A 396 -99.89 -92.02 37.99
CA ALA A 396 -99.99 -90.62 37.58
C ALA A 396 -98.78 -89.78 38.02
N GLU A 397 -98.22 -90.04 39.20
CA GLU A 397 -96.99 -89.39 39.67
C GLU A 397 -95.77 -89.79 38.85
N ALA A 398 -95.64 -91.08 38.50
CA ALA A 398 -94.57 -91.56 37.63
C ALA A 398 -94.61 -90.90 36.24
N ALA A 399 -95.81 -90.68 35.68
CA ALA A 399 -95.97 -89.97 34.41
C ALA A 399 -95.55 -88.49 34.49
N ARG A 400 -95.85 -87.80 35.60
CA ARG A 400 -95.41 -86.41 35.83
C ARG A 400 -93.89 -86.29 35.99
N VAL A 401 -93.26 -87.24 36.70
CA VAL A 401 -91.81 -87.28 36.82
C VAL A 401 -91.15 -87.56 35.48
N GLN A 402 -91.69 -88.47 34.66
CA GLN A 402 -91.19 -88.70 33.30
C GLN A 402 -91.34 -87.47 32.40
N ALA A 403 -92.42 -86.70 32.52
CA ALA A 403 -92.58 -85.45 31.78
C ALA A 403 -91.52 -84.41 32.21
N ARG A 404 -91.27 -84.28 33.52
CA ARG A 404 -90.25 -83.35 34.04
C ARG A 404 -88.83 -83.74 33.65
N VAL A 405 -88.52 -85.04 33.59
CA VAL A 405 -87.22 -85.53 33.10
C VAL A 405 -87.02 -85.16 31.64
N ARG A 406 -88.03 -85.35 30.79
CA ARG A 406 -87.94 -84.95 29.36
C ARG A 406 -87.79 -83.45 29.17
N GLU A 407 -88.44 -82.65 30.00
CA GLU A 407 -88.31 -81.20 30.01
C GLU A 407 -86.87 -80.78 30.39
N LEU A 408 -86.33 -81.33 31.48
CA LEU A 408 -84.95 -81.08 31.90
C LEU A 408 -83.91 -81.59 30.89
N GLU A 409 -84.16 -82.73 30.23
CA GLU A 409 -83.30 -83.23 29.15
C GLU A 409 -83.29 -82.27 27.94
N ALA A 410 -84.44 -81.67 27.61
CA ALA A 410 -84.54 -80.67 26.56
C ALA A 410 -83.84 -79.36 26.94
N GLU A 411 -83.99 -78.88 28.19
CA GLU A 411 -83.28 -77.71 28.71
C GLU A 411 -81.76 -77.91 28.73
N VAL A 412 -81.28 -79.09 29.14
CA VAL A 412 -79.85 -79.43 29.12
C VAL A 412 -79.32 -79.53 27.69
N ALA A 413 -80.11 -80.05 26.75
CA ALA A 413 -79.75 -80.06 25.34
C ALA A 413 -79.63 -78.63 24.79
N GLN A 414 -80.59 -77.75 25.08
CA GLN A 414 -80.55 -76.34 24.69
C GLN A 414 -79.38 -75.59 25.32
N ALA A 415 -79.09 -75.81 26.61
CA ALA A 415 -77.95 -75.20 27.29
C ALA A 415 -76.61 -75.65 26.70
N ARG A 416 -76.50 -76.92 26.28
CA ARG A 416 -75.31 -77.44 25.59
C ARG A 416 -75.13 -76.84 24.20
N GLU A 417 -76.20 -76.64 23.46
CA GLU A 417 -76.15 -75.96 22.15
C GLU A 417 -75.79 -74.48 22.30
N ALA A 418 -76.35 -73.78 23.29
CA ALA A 418 -75.98 -72.40 23.61
C ALA A 418 -74.50 -72.28 24.02
N ALA A 419 -74.02 -73.15 24.90
CA ALA A 419 -72.61 -73.17 25.30
C ALA A 419 -71.67 -73.49 24.12
N ARG A 420 -72.07 -74.37 23.20
CA ARG A 420 -71.30 -74.63 21.97
C ARG A 420 -71.25 -73.40 21.07
N ALA A 421 -72.37 -72.70 20.89
CA ALA A 421 -72.41 -71.47 20.10
C ALA A 421 -71.54 -70.36 20.72
N GLU A 422 -71.52 -70.24 22.05
CA GLU A 422 -70.63 -69.29 22.75
C GLU A 422 -69.15 -69.64 22.60
N VAL A 423 -68.80 -70.93 22.65
CA VAL A 423 -67.42 -71.41 22.40
C VAL A 423 -67.01 -71.13 20.96
N GLU A 424 -67.86 -71.43 19.96
CA GLU A 424 -67.57 -71.11 18.56
C GLU A 424 -67.41 -69.60 18.35
N ALA A 425 -68.24 -68.76 18.98
CA ALA A 425 -68.11 -67.31 18.93
C ALA A 425 -66.85 -66.79 19.64
N ALA A 426 -66.38 -67.47 20.69
CA ALA A 426 -65.12 -67.15 21.36
C ALA A 426 -63.91 -67.58 20.51
N GLU A 427 -63.96 -68.73 19.85
CA GLU A 427 -62.92 -69.20 18.93
C GLU A 427 -62.76 -68.26 17.72
N VAL A 428 -63.86 -67.77 17.15
CA VAL A 428 -63.81 -66.77 16.06
C VAL A 428 -63.16 -65.47 16.55
N ARG A 429 -63.52 -64.98 17.74
CA ARG A 429 -62.88 -63.79 18.33
C ARG A 429 -61.40 -64.00 18.62
N ALA A 430 -61.02 -65.18 19.11
CA ALA A 430 -59.62 -65.53 19.33
C ALA A 430 -58.82 -65.53 18.02
N ARG A 431 -59.36 -66.12 16.95
CA ARG A 431 -58.70 -66.12 15.62
C ARG A 431 -58.55 -64.71 15.04
N MET A 432 -59.56 -63.85 15.22
CA MET A 432 -59.48 -62.45 14.80
C MET A 432 -58.38 -61.72 15.57
N ALA A 433 -58.33 -61.86 16.90
CA ALA A 433 -57.28 -61.27 17.73
C ALA A 433 -55.88 -61.81 17.38
N GLU A 434 -55.75 -63.12 17.09
CA GLU A 434 -54.49 -63.71 16.62
C GLU A 434 -54.05 -63.13 15.27
N SER A 435 -54.98 -62.88 14.36
CA SER A 435 -54.67 -62.24 13.07
C SER A 435 -54.27 -60.77 13.21
N GLU A 436 -54.92 -60.04 14.12
CA GLU A 436 -54.56 -58.66 14.45
C GLU A 436 -53.17 -58.60 15.09
N LEU A 437 -52.86 -59.50 16.04
CA LEU A 437 -51.54 -59.61 16.65
C LEU A 437 -50.46 -59.97 15.63
N ALA A 438 -50.75 -60.86 14.67
CA ALA A 438 -49.83 -61.18 13.59
C ALA A 438 -49.56 -59.95 12.71
N SER A 439 -50.61 -59.19 12.35
CA SER A 439 -50.45 -57.96 11.55
C SER A 439 -49.67 -56.86 12.28
N LEU A 440 -49.88 -56.71 13.59
CA LEU A 440 -49.13 -55.74 14.41
C LEU A 440 -47.66 -56.14 14.56
N ARG A 441 -47.36 -57.44 14.62
CA ARG A 441 -45.96 -57.93 14.61
C ARG A 441 -45.28 -57.62 13.29
N GLU A 442 -45.93 -57.84 12.15
CA GLU A 442 -45.36 -57.48 10.85
C GLU A 442 -45.10 -55.97 10.73
N VAL A 443 -46.02 -55.13 11.23
CA VAL A 443 -45.82 -53.66 11.24
C VAL A 443 -44.67 -53.27 12.17
N LEU A 444 -44.54 -53.92 13.32
CA LEU A 444 -43.45 -53.67 14.26
C LEU A 444 -42.09 -54.08 13.66
N GLU A 445 -42.00 -55.27 13.06
CA GLU A 445 -40.79 -55.74 12.37
C GLU A 445 -40.41 -54.79 11.21
N ALA A 446 -41.39 -54.32 10.44
CA ALA A 446 -41.15 -53.33 9.38
C ALA A 446 -40.62 -52.00 9.94
N ALA A 447 -41.19 -51.51 11.05
CA ALA A 447 -40.73 -50.28 11.70
C ALA A 447 -39.32 -50.43 12.30
N GLU A 448 -38.98 -51.58 12.88
CA GLU A 448 -37.64 -51.87 13.38
C GLU A 448 -36.60 -51.89 12.25
N VAL A 449 -36.93 -52.49 11.11
CA VAL A 449 -36.06 -52.47 9.91
C VAL A 449 -35.87 -51.04 9.39
N GLU A 450 -36.93 -50.22 9.35
CA GLU A 450 -36.82 -48.82 8.96
C GLU A 450 -35.94 -48.02 9.93
N GLN A 451 -36.10 -48.22 11.25
CA GLN A 451 -35.26 -47.57 12.25
C GLN A 451 -33.78 -47.95 12.13
N VAL A 452 -33.48 -49.23 11.91
CA VAL A 452 -32.09 -49.69 11.67
C VAL A 452 -31.56 -49.05 10.39
N SER A 453 -32.34 -49.01 9.30
CA SER A 453 -31.91 -48.40 8.05
C SER A 453 -31.66 -46.88 8.17
N LEU A 454 -32.45 -46.18 8.98
CA LEU A 454 -32.26 -44.76 9.27
C LEU A 454 -31.00 -44.56 10.10
N ARG A 455 -30.77 -45.41 11.11
CA ARG A 455 -29.55 -45.37 11.92
C ARG A 455 -28.30 -45.60 11.07
N ASP A 456 -28.31 -46.60 10.20
CA ASP A 456 -27.19 -46.90 9.31
C ASP A 456 -26.92 -45.74 8.33
N ARG A 457 -27.97 -45.09 7.82
CA ARG A 457 -27.82 -43.87 7.01
C ARG A 457 -27.22 -42.72 7.79
N MET A 458 -27.71 -42.45 9.01
CA MET A 458 -27.14 -41.38 9.85
C MET A 458 -25.69 -41.67 10.23
N GLU A 459 -25.34 -42.92 10.50
CA GLU A 459 -23.96 -43.33 10.81
C GLU A 459 -23.05 -43.19 9.58
N SER A 460 -23.55 -43.54 8.39
CA SER A 460 -22.86 -43.29 7.12
C SER A 460 -22.69 -41.79 6.83
N ASP A 461 -23.72 -40.97 7.05
CA ASP A 461 -23.68 -39.52 6.84
C ASP A 461 -22.73 -38.86 7.84
N ALA A 462 -22.73 -39.31 9.10
CA ALA A 462 -21.79 -38.86 10.13
C ALA A 462 -20.34 -39.22 9.76
N ALA A 463 -20.09 -40.42 9.22
CA ALA A 463 -18.78 -40.81 8.72
C ALA A 463 -18.33 -39.94 7.53
N ALA A 464 -19.23 -39.69 6.57
CA ALA A 464 -18.96 -38.84 5.41
C ALA A 464 -18.67 -37.38 5.82
N LEU A 465 -19.44 -36.84 6.77
CA LEU A 465 -19.18 -35.52 7.35
C LEU A 465 -17.86 -35.49 8.12
N GLY A 466 -17.52 -36.56 8.84
CA GLY A 466 -16.23 -36.73 9.51
C GLY A 466 -15.06 -36.65 8.52
N GLU A 467 -15.12 -37.39 7.41
CA GLU A 467 -14.11 -37.34 6.35
C GLU A 467 -14.02 -35.95 5.70
N ALA A 468 -15.16 -35.31 5.44
CA ALA A 468 -15.20 -33.95 4.88
C ALA A 468 -14.57 -32.92 5.82
N VAL A 469 -14.78 -33.04 7.13
CA VAL A 469 -14.12 -32.18 8.13
C VAL A 469 -12.61 -32.41 8.15
N HIS A 470 -12.14 -33.66 8.11
CA HIS A 470 -10.71 -33.97 8.06
C HIS A 470 -10.06 -33.44 6.77
N GLU A 471 -10.75 -33.52 5.62
CA GLU A 471 -10.28 -32.95 4.37
C GLU A 471 -10.24 -31.41 4.42
N ALA A 472 -11.24 -30.78 5.04
CA ALA A 472 -11.26 -29.34 5.25
C ALA A 472 -10.11 -28.88 6.17
N GLU A 473 -9.86 -29.58 7.27
CA GLU A 473 -8.74 -29.32 8.17
C GLU A 473 -7.39 -29.47 7.46
N ALA A 474 -7.22 -30.50 6.63
CA ALA A 474 -6.01 -30.69 5.84
C ALA A 474 -5.80 -29.52 4.85
N ARG A 475 -6.86 -29.04 4.19
CA ARG A 475 -6.79 -27.87 3.29
C ARG A 475 -6.45 -26.59 4.05
N VAL A 476 -6.97 -26.41 5.27
CA VAL A 476 -6.63 -25.27 6.14
C VAL A 476 -5.15 -25.33 6.54
N GLN A 477 -4.65 -26.49 6.95
CA GLN A 477 -3.23 -26.66 7.28
C GLN A 477 -2.32 -26.40 6.08
N GLU A 478 -2.71 -26.85 4.89
CA GLU A 478 -1.96 -26.56 3.65
C GLU A 478 -1.98 -25.05 3.33
N ALA A 479 -3.13 -24.40 3.44
CA ALA A 479 -3.24 -22.96 3.25
C ALA A 479 -2.38 -22.17 4.26
N GLN A 480 -2.34 -22.63 5.51
CA GLN A 480 -1.52 -22.02 6.57
C GLN A 480 -0.01 -22.24 6.30
N ALA A 481 0.39 -23.42 5.81
CA ALA A 481 1.75 -23.68 5.37
C ALA A 481 2.15 -22.81 4.16
N ARG A 482 1.23 -22.59 3.21
CA ARG A 482 1.46 -21.66 2.08
C ARG A 482 1.58 -20.20 2.55
N ALA A 483 0.74 -19.77 3.50
CA ALA A 483 0.80 -18.42 4.06
C ALA A 483 2.15 -18.15 4.75
N THR A 484 2.60 -19.07 5.60
CA THR A 484 3.90 -18.96 6.28
C THR A 484 5.08 -18.97 5.29
N ALA A 485 5.00 -19.75 4.21
CA ALA A 485 6.00 -19.72 3.14
C ALA A 485 6.04 -18.37 2.39
N LEU A 486 4.87 -17.79 2.11
CA LEU A 486 4.78 -16.46 1.47
C LEU A 486 5.29 -15.34 2.39
N GLU A 487 5.01 -15.41 3.69
CA GLU A 487 5.56 -14.48 4.68
C GLU A 487 7.09 -14.54 4.72
N ALA A 488 7.67 -15.74 4.66
CA ALA A 488 9.12 -15.92 4.58
C ALA A 488 9.71 -15.31 3.28
N GLN A 489 9.05 -15.50 2.14
CA GLN A 489 9.45 -14.90 0.86
C GLN A 489 9.37 -13.37 0.89
N LEU A 490 8.32 -12.80 1.50
CA LEU A 490 8.19 -11.35 1.67
C LEU A 490 9.28 -10.79 2.58
N ALA A 491 9.63 -11.49 3.66
CA ALA A 491 10.73 -11.11 4.52
C ALA A 491 12.08 -11.12 3.78
N GLU A 492 12.31 -12.13 2.93
CA GLU A 492 13.51 -12.22 2.09
C GLU A 492 13.58 -11.10 1.05
N LEU A 493 12.49 -10.84 0.32
CA LEU A 493 12.42 -9.75 -0.65
C LEU A 493 12.61 -8.38 0.02
N THR A 494 12.08 -8.20 1.23
CA THR A 494 12.29 -6.98 2.03
C THR A 494 13.77 -6.84 2.39
N ALA A 495 14.42 -7.92 2.82
CA ALA A 495 15.85 -7.92 3.11
C ALA A 495 16.68 -7.58 1.86
N GLN A 496 16.37 -8.19 0.71
CA GLN A 496 17.02 -7.89 -0.57
C GLN A 496 16.83 -6.43 -0.99
N SER A 497 15.63 -5.88 -0.83
CA SER A 497 15.34 -4.47 -1.11
C SER A 497 16.16 -3.52 -0.23
N THR A 498 16.25 -3.79 1.08
CA THR A 498 17.07 -2.98 2.00
C THR A 498 18.56 -3.06 1.68
N SER A 499 19.07 -4.24 1.29
CA SER A 499 20.46 -4.41 0.83
C SER A 499 20.73 -3.60 -0.44
N ALA A 500 19.85 -3.69 -1.44
CA ALA A 500 19.98 -2.93 -2.67
C ALA A 500 19.88 -1.40 -2.44
N GLN A 501 19.06 -0.97 -1.48
CA GLN A 501 18.98 0.42 -1.05
C GLN A 501 20.32 0.88 -0.46
N ALA A 502 20.92 0.09 0.43
CA ALA A 502 22.22 0.38 1.05
C ALA A 502 23.36 0.42 0.01
N GLU A 503 23.34 -0.47 -0.98
CA GLU A 503 24.30 -0.45 -2.11
C GLU A 503 24.14 0.81 -2.97
N ARG A 504 22.90 1.23 -3.27
CA ARG A 504 22.65 2.49 -3.98
C ARG A 504 23.14 3.71 -3.21
N GLU A 505 22.91 3.76 -1.90
CA GLU A 505 23.42 4.82 -1.04
C GLU A 505 24.96 4.84 -1.02
N ALA A 506 25.60 3.67 -0.97
CA ALA A 506 27.06 3.56 -1.06
C ALA A 506 27.60 4.05 -2.42
N HIS A 507 26.95 3.70 -3.52
CA HIS A 507 27.31 4.20 -4.85
C HIS A 507 27.08 5.70 -5.00
N GLN A 508 26.00 6.25 -4.44
CA GLN A 508 25.78 7.70 -4.40
C GLN A 508 26.88 8.42 -3.61
N GLN A 509 27.32 7.87 -2.48
CA GLN A 509 28.45 8.41 -1.73
C GLN A 509 29.76 8.36 -2.52
N GLN A 510 30.00 7.28 -3.27
CA GLN A 510 31.16 7.16 -4.17
C GLN A 510 31.12 8.22 -5.28
N LEU A 511 29.97 8.41 -5.92
CA LEU A 511 29.77 9.44 -6.94
C LEU A 511 30.01 10.84 -6.37
N ALA A 512 29.43 11.17 -5.22
CA ALA A 512 29.65 12.45 -4.56
C ALA A 512 31.14 12.67 -4.18
N ALA A 513 31.86 11.61 -3.81
CA ALA A 513 33.30 11.69 -3.55
C ALA A 513 34.11 11.93 -4.84
N VAL A 514 33.72 11.30 -5.94
CA VAL A 514 34.33 11.53 -7.27
C VAL A 514 34.05 12.95 -7.75
N GLU A 515 32.83 13.45 -7.61
CA GLU A 515 32.47 14.84 -7.97
C GLU A 515 33.29 15.86 -7.18
N ARG A 516 33.51 15.65 -5.87
CA ARG A 516 34.39 16.50 -5.06
C ARG A 516 35.84 16.45 -5.54
N LYS A 517 36.33 15.27 -5.93
CA LYS A 517 37.68 15.12 -6.53
C LYS A 517 37.76 15.84 -7.88
N LEU A 518 36.71 15.79 -8.69
CA LEU A 518 36.64 16.51 -9.95
C LEU A 518 36.64 18.03 -9.72
N ALA A 519 35.84 18.53 -8.77
CA ALA A 519 35.79 19.94 -8.43
C ALA A 519 37.13 20.46 -7.89
N THR A 520 37.81 19.67 -7.05
CA THR A 520 39.15 20.03 -6.55
C THR A 520 40.20 20.03 -7.65
N THR A 521 40.23 19.02 -8.52
CA THR A 521 41.14 19.01 -9.68
C THR A 521 40.84 20.13 -10.68
N GLN A 522 39.57 20.51 -10.88
CA GLN A 522 39.22 21.69 -11.67
C GLN A 522 39.73 22.98 -11.01
N ALA A 523 39.56 23.14 -9.70
CA ALA A 523 40.09 24.29 -8.96
C ALA A 523 41.63 24.36 -9.05
N GLU A 524 42.31 23.22 -8.95
CA GLU A 524 43.75 23.12 -9.17
C GLU A 524 44.12 23.53 -10.61
N ARG A 525 43.39 23.05 -11.63
CA ARG A 525 43.59 23.44 -13.03
C ARG A 525 43.45 24.95 -13.24
N VAL A 526 42.41 25.56 -12.65
CA VAL A 526 42.21 27.02 -12.67
C VAL A 526 43.37 27.72 -11.95
N GLY A 527 43.81 27.19 -10.80
CA GLY A 527 44.97 27.72 -10.07
C GLY A 527 46.29 27.59 -10.81
N TYR A 528 46.49 26.52 -11.59
CA TYR A 528 47.64 26.35 -12.48
C TYR A 528 47.55 27.29 -13.67
N SER A 529 46.38 27.42 -14.30
CA SER A 529 46.15 28.38 -15.39
C SER A 529 46.43 29.82 -14.95
N ALA A 530 45.95 30.22 -13.78
CA ALA A 530 46.25 31.53 -13.20
C ALA A 530 47.75 31.72 -12.93
N ARG A 531 48.44 30.68 -12.44
CA ARG A 531 49.90 30.72 -12.26
C ARG A 531 50.66 30.84 -13.59
N VAL A 532 50.22 30.13 -14.62
CA VAL A 532 50.79 30.24 -15.97
C VAL A 532 50.60 31.66 -16.50
N SER A 533 49.40 32.23 -16.41
CA SER A 533 49.14 33.61 -16.85
C SER A 533 49.97 34.64 -16.07
N MET A 534 50.17 34.45 -14.75
CA MET A 534 51.08 35.29 -13.95
C MET A 534 52.54 35.13 -14.37
N LEU A 535 52.99 33.93 -14.72
CA LEU A 535 54.34 33.70 -15.20
C LEU A 535 54.56 34.26 -16.60
N GLU A 536 53.57 34.18 -17.49
CA GLU A 536 53.59 34.79 -18.82
C GLU A 536 53.67 36.32 -18.72
N THR A 537 52.87 36.94 -17.85
CA THR A 537 52.96 38.38 -17.60
C THR A 537 54.30 38.78 -16.97
N ALA A 538 54.82 38.01 -16.03
CA ALA A 538 56.16 38.25 -15.47
C ALA A 538 57.27 38.06 -16.51
N ALA A 539 57.14 37.09 -17.41
CA ALA A 539 58.06 36.88 -18.53
C ALA A 539 58.01 38.06 -19.50
N GLY A 540 56.82 38.54 -19.87
CA GLY A 540 56.65 39.74 -20.70
C GLY A 540 57.22 41.01 -20.05
N GLN A 541 57.10 41.15 -18.73
CA GLN A 541 57.74 42.25 -18.00
C GLN A 541 59.26 42.15 -18.04
N ARG A 542 59.83 40.96 -17.82
CA ARG A 542 61.28 40.73 -17.94
C ARG A 542 61.78 40.98 -19.36
N GLU A 543 61.02 40.57 -20.36
CA GLU A 543 61.36 40.81 -21.76
C GLU A 543 61.36 42.31 -22.10
N ALA A 544 60.35 43.05 -21.61
CA ALA A 544 60.32 44.50 -21.71
C ALA A 544 61.49 45.17 -20.94
N GLU A 545 61.89 44.63 -19.79
CA GLU A 545 63.04 45.10 -19.03
C GLU A 545 64.36 44.82 -19.77
N VAL A 546 64.52 43.65 -20.38
CA VAL A 546 65.66 43.32 -21.25
C VAL A 546 65.71 44.26 -22.45
N GLN A 547 64.58 44.55 -23.10
CA GLN A 547 64.52 45.54 -24.19
C GLN A 547 64.93 46.94 -23.73
N ARG A 548 64.50 47.37 -22.53
CA ARG A 548 64.95 48.64 -21.94
C ARG A 548 66.44 48.63 -21.65
N GLN A 549 66.98 47.55 -21.10
CA GLN A 549 68.42 47.41 -20.84
C GLN A 549 69.21 47.40 -22.14
N GLN A 550 68.74 46.72 -23.19
CA GLN A 550 69.34 46.76 -24.52
C GLN A 550 69.33 48.18 -25.11
N ALA A 551 68.23 48.92 -24.96
CA ALA A 551 68.16 50.32 -25.38
C ALA A 551 69.13 51.22 -24.60
N LEU A 552 69.28 51.00 -23.28
CA LEU A 552 70.26 51.71 -22.47
C LEU A 552 71.70 51.36 -22.88
N VAL A 553 71.99 50.10 -23.20
CA VAL A 553 73.30 49.68 -23.72
C VAL A 553 73.57 50.32 -25.08
N ALA A 554 72.59 50.34 -25.99
CA ALA A 554 72.71 51.02 -27.28
C ALA A 554 73.01 52.51 -27.10
N LYS A 555 72.26 53.17 -26.20
CA LYS A 555 72.52 54.57 -25.85
C LYS A 555 73.91 54.78 -25.24
N ALA A 556 74.35 53.90 -24.34
CA ALA A 556 75.69 53.97 -23.77
C ALA A 556 76.79 53.73 -24.83
N GLN A 557 76.54 52.87 -25.82
CA GLN A 557 77.43 52.66 -26.97
C GLN A 557 77.50 53.90 -27.87
N GLU A 558 76.38 54.58 -28.11
CA GLU A 558 76.34 55.88 -28.81
C GLU A 558 77.08 56.96 -28.02
N GLU A 559 76.86 57.06 -26.71
CA GLU A 559 77.58 58.00 -25.83
C GLU A 559 79.08 57.70 -25.80
N LEU A 560 79.48 56.43 -25.76
CA LEU A 560 80.88 56.02 -25.86
C LEU A 560 81.47 56.34 -27.25
N ALA A 561 80.70 56.18 -28.33
CA ALA A 561 81.13 56.56 -29.67
C ALA A 561 81.29 58.09 -29.80
N LEU A 562 80.39 58.86 -29.20
CA LEU A 562 80.51 60.32 -29.10
C LEU A 562 81.69 60.72 -28.22
N GLU A 563 81.96 60.02 -27.13
CA GLU A 563 83.11 60.28 -26.27
C GLU A 563 84.41 59.93 -26.99
N ARG A 564 84.46 58.83 -27.74
CA ARG A 564 85.59 58.50 -28.63
C ARG A 564 85.78 59.57 -29.70
N ALA A 565 84.72 60.01 -30.36
CA ALA A 565 84.80 61.10 -31.34
C ALA A 565 85.26 62.42 -30.70
N ARG A 566 84.83 62.71 -29.46
CA ARG A 566 85.33 63.86 -28.68
C ARG A 566 86.80 63.69 -28.31
N ARG A 567 87.23 62.49 -27.91
CA ARG A 567 88.64 62.20 -27.62
C ARG A 567 89.49 62.29 -28.87
N GLU A 568 89.03 61.80 -30.02
CA GLU A 568 89.69 61.96 -31.31
C GLU A 568 89.75 63.42 -31.74
N ALA A 569 88.69 64.21 -31.52
CA ALA A 569 88.69 65.65 -31.76
C ALA A 569 89.65 66.38 -30.84
N VAL A 570 89.69 66.03 -29.54
CA VAL A 570 90.66 66.58 -28.59
C VAL A 570 92.08 66.13 -28.90
N GLU A 571 92.30 64.89 -29.36
CA GLU A 571 93.61 64.41 -29.82
C GLU A 571 94.05 65.14 -31.09
N ALA A 572 93.13 65.45 -32.00
CA ALA A 572 93.38 66.29 -33.16
C ALA A 572 93.69 67.74 -32.75
N GLU A 573 92.94 68.31 -31.79
CA GLU A 573 93.23 69.62 -31.21
C GLU A 573 94.57 69.62 -30.45
N ILE A 574 94.94 68.53 -29.77
CA ILE A 574 96.25 68.37 -29.12
C ILE A 574 97.35 68.21 -30.17
N ALA A 575 97.09 67.53 -31.29
CA ALA A 575 98.03 67.43 -32.40
C ALA A 575 98.22 68.81 -33.06
N ASP A 576 97.16 69.56 -33.29
CA ASP A 576 97.20 70.94 -33.78
C ASP A 576 97.87 71.87 -32.76
N ALA A 577 97.58 71.71 -31.46
CA ALA A 577 98.23 72.44 -30.39
C ALA A 577 99.70 72.05 -30.25
N ARG A 578 100.11 70.81 -30.57
CA ARG A 578 101.51 70.39 -30.65
C ARG A 578 102.20 70.97 -31.87
N VAL A 579 101.50 71.10 -33.00
CA VAL A 579 102.01 71.83 -34.17
C VAL A 579 102.15 73.31 -33.83
N GLN A 580 101.16 73.94 -33.20
CA GLN A 580 101.23 75.32 -32.72
C GLN A 580 102.25 75.50 -31.61
N ALA A 581 102.45 74.51 -30.74
CA ALA A 581 103.48 74.52 -29.71
C ALA A 581 104.86 74.30 -30.30
N ALA A 582 105.02 73.51 -31.36
CA ALA A 582 106.27 73.40 -32.12
C ALA A 582 106.54 74.69 -32.93
N GLU A 583 105.51 75.35 -33.45
CA GLU A 583 105.61 76.69 -34.04
C GLU A 583 105.91 77.76 -32.98
N ALA A 584 105.34 77.63 -31.78
CA ALA A 584 105.57 78.51 -30.64
C ALA A 584 106.91 78.23 -29.96
N GLU A 585 107.43 77.00 -29.96
CA GLU A 585 108.80 76.62 -29.59
C GLU A 585 109.77 77.12 -30.66
N GLY A 586 109.40 77.10 -31.95
CA GLY A 586 110.15 77.81 -32.99
C GLY A 586 110.17 79.34 -32.76
N ARG A 587 109.09 79.91 -32.21
CA ARG A 587 109.04 81.34 -31.79
C ARG A 587 109.67 81.58 -30.42
N ALA A 588 109.72 80.59 -29.54
CA ALA A 588 110.27 80.67 -28.19
C ALA A 588 111.76 80.37 -28.19
N GLU A 589 112.31 79.54 -29.07
CA GLU A 589 113.75 79.47 -29.37
C GLU A 589 114.23 80.79 -30.03
N ALA A 590 113.34 81.50 -30.73
CA ALA A 590 113.59 82.86 -31.20
C ALA A 590 113.45 83.94 -30.09
N LEU A 591 112.88 83.63 -28.92
CA LEU A 591 112.65 84.56 -27.80
C LEU A 591 113.35 84.16 -26.48
N SER A 592 113.88 82.94 -26.35
CA SER A 592 114.56 82.40 -25.16
C SER A 592 116.08 82.57 -25.21
N ALA A 593 116.54 83.58 -25.96
CA ALA A 593 117.77 84.30 -25.66
C ALA A 593 117.53 85.45 -24.63
N GLY A 594 116.31 85.56 -24.08
CA GLY A 594 115.88 86.67 -23.21
C GLY A 594 115.29 86.22 -21.87
N HIS A 595 116.12 85.59 -21.05
CA HIS A 595 116.12 85.66 -19.57
C HIS A 595 114.98 85.01 -18.76
N ASP A 596 115.44 84.00 -18.01
CA ASP A 596 114.92 83.42 -16.78
C ASP A 596 114.46 84.45 -15.74
N GLY A 597 113.25 84.27 -15.22
CA GLY A 597 112.81 85.00 -14.04
C GLY A 597 111.32 84.89 -13.71
N GLN A 598 110.78 83.68 -13.52
CA GLN A 598 109.42 83.49 -12.96
C GLN A 598 109.19 82.03 -12.51
N ARG A 599 109.94 81.60 -11.47
CA ARG A 599 109.84 80.24 -10.89
C ARG A 599 109.12 80.17 -9.53
N ASP A 600 108.50 81.26 -9.08
CA ASP A 600 107.92 81.33 -7.72
C ASP A 600 106.38 81.28 -7.66
N GLU A 601 105.65 81.15 -8.78
CA GLU A 601 104.16 81.11 -8.77
C GLU A 601 103.55 79.70 -8.75
N LEU A 602 104.36 78.62 -8.75
CA LEU A 602 103.87 77.23 -8.87
C LEU A 602 103.64 76.48 -7.55
N VAL A 603 103.83 77.10 -6.39
CA VAL A 603 103.71 76.41 -5.08
C VAL A 603 102.38 76.65 -4.36
N SER A 604 101.58 77.67 -4.69
CA SER A 604 100.30 77.92 -3.98
C SER A 604 99.04 77.37 -4.67
N LEU A 605 99.14 76.93 -5.93
CA LEU A 605 98.02 76.27 -6.64
C LEU A 605 97.77 74.83 -6.19
N THR A 606 98.68 74.25 -5.40
CA THR A 606 98.57 72.87 -4.89
C THR A 606 97.57 72.74 -3.72
N GLU A 607 97.16 73.84 -3.10
CA GLU A 607 96.20 73.87 -1.97
C GLU A 607 94.71 73.83 -2.40
N GLN A 608 94.41 74.05 -3.69
CA GLN A 608 93.01 74.10 -4.18
C GLN A 608 92.46 72.75 -4.65
N LEU A 609 93.28 71.68 -4.68
CA LEU A 609 92.89 70.35 -5.15
C LEU A 609 92.39 69.39 -4.05
N GLU A 610 92.55 69.73 -2.77
CA GLU A 610 92.07 68.89 -1.66
C GLU A 610 90.61 69.17 -1.25
N ALA A 611 89.99 70.27 -1.71
CA ALA A 611 88.61 70.61 -1.37
C ALA A 611 87.53 69.86 -2.18
N ALA A 612 87.90 69.13 -3.25
CA ALA A 612 86.95 68.41 -4.11
C ALA A 612 86.66 66.96 -3.69
N ARG A 613 87.30 66.44 -2.64
CA ARG A 613 87.12 65.04 -2.17
C ARG A 613 86.02 64.84 -1.12
N ALA A 614 85.29 65.90 -0.72
CA ALA A 614 84.25 65.83 0.30
C ALA A 614 82.80 65.64 -0.24
N GLU A 615 82.59 65.51 -1.55
CA GLU A 615 81.25 65.38 -2.16
C GLU A 615 80.81 63.92 -2.43
N ALA A 616 81.68 62.93 -2.20
CA ALA A 616 81.37 61.51 -2.42
C ALA A 616 80.57 60.83 -1.28
N ASP A 617 80.62 61.34 -0.05
CA ASP A 617 80.03 60.69 1.13
C ASP A 617 78.51 60.96 1.34
N LYS A 618 77.89 61.80 0.49
CA LYS A 618 76.45 62.13 0.57
C LYS A 618 75.55 61.14 -0.19
N VAL A 619 76.08 60.40 -1.16
CA VAL A 619 75.30 59.49 -2.01
C VAL A 619 74.98 58.18 -1.26
N ASP A 620 75.93 57.64 -0.48
CA ASP A 620 75.74 56.38 0.25
C ASP A 620 74.71 56.48 1.40
N ARG A 621 74.57 57.66 2.01
CA ARG A 621 73.58 57.89 3.09
C ARG A 621 72.14 58.04 2.58
N LEU A 622 71.95 58.40 1.30
CA LEU A 622 70.61 58.48 0.69
C LEU A 622 70.13 57.09 0.22
N GLN A 623 71.02 56.22 -0.26
CA GLN A 623 70.67 54.84 -0.62
C GLN A 623 70.26 53.98 0.59
N GLN A 624 70.85 54.17 1.77
CA GLN A 624 70.39 53.47 2.98
C GLN A 624 69.00 53.91 3.49
N ARG A 625 68.58 55.17 3.23
CA ARG A 625 67.26 55.66 3.65
C ARG A 625 66.13 55.19 2.74
N VAL A 626 66.37 55.01 1.44
CA VAL A 626 65.38 54.45 0.51
C VAL A 626 65.09 52.98 0.84
N LYS A 627 66.12 52.20 1.16
CA LYS A 627 66.00 50.77 1.50
C LYS A 627 65.18 50.50 2.77
N MET A 628 65.17 51.41 3.74
CA MET A 628 64.31 51.29 4.94
C MET A 628 62.84 51.65 4.68
N VAL A 629 62.56 52.53 3.72
CA VAL A 629 61.18 52.95 3.41
C VAL A 629 60.47 51.89 2.57
N GLU A 630 61.18 51.20 1.69
CA GLU A 630 60.65 50.08 0.90
C GLU A 630 60.22 48.90 1.79
N GLY A 631 61.02 48.54 2.82
CA GLY A 631 60.64 47.49 3.77
C GLY A 631 59.46 47.84 4.70
N ALA A 632 59.22 49.13 4.96
CA ALA A 632 58.06 49.58 5.74
C ALA A 632 56.75 49.56 4.94
N LEU A 633 56.83 49.70 3.61
CA LEU A 633 55.66 49.67 2.71
C LEU A 633 55.14 48.24 2.52
N GLU A 634 56.02 47.24 2.34
CA GLU A 634 55.63 45.83 2.20
C GLU A 634 54.98 45.27 3.49
N ALA A 635 55.42 45.74 4.65
CA ALA A 635 54.81 45.41 5.95
C ALA A 635 53.40 46.02 6.14
N SER A 636 53.08 47.10 5.43
CA SER A 636 51.75 47.74 5.44
C SER A 636 50.76 47.02 4.53
N GLU A 637 51.20 46.59 3.34
CA GLU A 637 50.34 45.92 2.36
C GLU A 637 49.92 44.50 2.79
N SER A 638 50.82 43.79 3.46
CA SER A 638 50.53 42.47 4.05
C SER A 638 49.44 42.54 5.13
N LYS A 639 49.40 43.60 5.95
CA LYS A 639 48.32 43.81 6.94
C LYS A 639 46.98 44.16 6.30
N ARG A 640 46.98 44.88 5.17
CA ARG A 640 45.75 45.22 4.43
C ARG A 640 45.09 43.98 3.82
N ARG A 641 45.87 43.06 3.25
CA ARG A 641 45.36 41.79 2.69
C ARG A 641 44.74 40.87 3.75
N VAL A 642 45.28 40.87 4.97
CA VAL A 642 44.72 40.10 6.09
C VAL A 642 43.38 40.70 6.57
N ALA A 643 43.27 42.03 6.61
CA ALA A 643 42.01 42.70 6.98
C ALA A 643 40.90 42.49 5.92
N GLU A 644 41.25 42.48 4.63
CA GLU A 644 40.32 42.25 3.53
C GLU A 644 39.80 40.80 3.51
N ALA A 645 40.66 39.83 3.82
CA ALA A 645 40.28 38.42 3.98
C ALA A 645 39.37 38.17 5.20
N GLN A 646 39.52 38.95 6.28
CA GLN A 646 38.64 38.87 7.45
C GLN A 646 37.27 39.50 7.19
N ALA A 647 37.21 40.59 6.40
CA ALA A 647 35.95 41.20 5.99
C ALA A 647 35.10 40.29 5.07
N ALA A 648 35.73 39.52 4.18
CA ALA A 648 35.04 38.54 3.35
C ALA A 648 34.39 37.41 4.19
N ARG A 649 35.09 36.91 5.21
CA ARG A 649 34.56 35.86 6.10
C ARG A 649 33.35 36.29 6.93
N VAL A 650 33.28 37.54 7.36
CA VAL A 650 32.11 38.06 8.09
C VAL A 650 30.88 38.09 7.18
N LYS A 651 31.06 38.47 5.90
CA LYS A 651 29.97 38.49 4.92
C LYS A 651 29.43 37.10 4.59
N ASP A 652 30.30 36.09 4.51
CA ASP A 652 29.89 34.70 4.31
C ASP A 652 29.14 34.12 5.52
N LEU A 653 29.52 34.52 6.74
CA LEU A 653 28.84 34.11 7.97
C LEU A 653 27.44 34.74 8.10
N ASP A 654 27.28 36.00 7.70
CA ASP A 654 25.97 36.66 7.69
C ASP A 654 25.02 36.03 6.65
N ALA A 655 25.54 35.64 5.48
CA ALA A 655 24.77 34.91 4.48
C ALA A 655 24.35 33.51 4.96
N ALA A 656 25.22 32.80 5.68
CA ALA A 656 24.90 31.51 6.29
C ALA A 656 23.84 31.63 7.40
N LYS A 657 23.87 32.70 8.19
CA LYS A 657 22.88 32.99 9.22
C LYS A 657 21.50 33.26 8.61
N ALA A 658 21.42 34.07 7.55
CA ALA A 658 20.17 34.33 6.83
C ALA A 658 19.57 33.05 6.21
N ALA A 659 20.42 32.14 5.70
CA ALA A 659 19.98 30.86 5.16
C ALA A 659 19.42 29.90 6.25
N LEU A 660 19.96 29.96 7.47
CA LEU A 660 19.46 29.18 8.61
C LEU A 660 18.13 29.74 9.15
N GLU A 661 17.98 31.06 9.22
CA GLU A 661 16.71 31.70 9.62
C GLU A 661 15.58 31.39 8.63
N ALA A 662 15.88 31.34 7.32
CA ALA A 662 14.92 30.93 6.30
C ALA A 662 14.49 29.45 6.42
N LYS A 663 15.40 28.55 6.80
CA LYS A 663 15.09 27.12 7.04
C LYS A 663 14.25 26.93 8.31
N LEU A 664 14.52 27.70 9.37
CA LEU A 664 13.72 27.63 10.60
C LEU A 664 12.27 28.07 10.34
N ALA A 665 12.06 29.10 9.52
CA ALA A 665 10.73 29.56 9.13
C ALA A 665 9.96 28.51 8.29
N SER A 666 10.64 27.78 7.39
CA SER A 666 9.98 26.74 6.60
C SER A 666 9.60 25.51 7.44
N GLU A 667 10.42 25.12 8.41
CA GLU A 667 10.11 24.04 9.34
C GLU A 667 8.94 24.40 10.28
N GLN A 668 8.87 25.66 10.73
CA GLN A 668 7.73 26.14 11.51
C GLN A 668 6.43 26.12 10.69
N GLY A 669 6.48 26.48 9.40
CA GLY A 669 5.34 26.35 8.49
C GLY A 669 4.91 24.89 8.25
N ALA A 670 5.86 23.96 8.13
CA ALA A 670 5.57 22.54 8.00
C ALA A 670 4.92 21.95 9.27
N ARG A 671 5.36 22.39 10.46
CA ARG A 671 4.74 22.00 11.73
C ARG A 671 3.31 22.51 11.86
N ALA A 672 3.03 23.76 11.50
CA ALA A 672 1.67 24.30 11.52
C ALA A 672 0.72 23.53 10.57
N LEU A 673 1.22 23.08 9.42
CA LEU A 673 0.46 22.23 8.48
C LEU A 673 0.19 20.83 9.04
N LEU A 674 1.13 20.23 9.76
CA LEU A 674 0.92 18.94 10.42
C LEU A 674 -0.07 19.06 11.58
N GLU A 675 0.03 20.12 12.38
CA GLU A 675 -0.88 20.40 13.49
C GLU A 675 -2.33 20.62 12.99
N ALA A 676 -2.51 21.32 11.86
CA ALA A 676 -3.81 21.47 11.22
C ALA A 676 -4.38 20.12 10.71
N LYS A 677 -3.53 19.23 10.18
CA LYS A 677 -3.96 17.89 9.75
C LYS A 677 -4.33 16.98 10.92
N VAL A 678 -3.63 17.08 12.05
CA VAL A 678 -3.97 16.35 13.27
C VAL A 678 -5.32 16.83 13.81
N ALA A 679 -5.55 18.15 13.88
CA ALA A 679 -6.83 18.70 14.28
C ALA A 679 -7.99 18.27 13.35
N GLN A 680 -7.72 18.15 12.04
CA GLN A 680 -8.72 17.65 11.09
C GLN A 680 -9.02 16.15 11.28
N ALA A 681 -8.01 15.34 11.60
CA ALA A 681 -8.18 13.93 11.91
C ALA A 681 -8.98 13.71 13.20
N ASP A 682 -8.77 14.56 14.22
CA ASP A 682 -9.52 14.50 15.47
C ASP A 682 -11.01 14.84 15.26
N VAL A 683 -11.33 15.78 14.36
CA VAL A 683 -12.72 16.09 14.00
C VAL A 683 -13.39 14.90 13.30
N THR A 684 -12.70 14.26 12.35
CA THR A 684 -13.26 13.08 11.66
C THR A 684 -13.47 11.90 12.61
N LEU A 685 -12.59 11.71 13.60
CA LEU A 685 -12.75 10.66 14.61
C LEU A 685 -13.98 10.92 15.50
N LEU A 686 -14.25 12.17 15.86
CA LEU A 686 -15.44 12.55 16.63
C LEU A 686 -16.73 12.36 15.82
N GLU A 687 -16.72 12.63 14.53
CA GLU A 687 -17.85 12.35 13.63
C GLU A 687 -18.13 10.85 13.53
N GLU A 688 -17.09 10.03 13.35
CA GLU A 688 -17.23 8.57 13.31
C GLU A 688 -17.74 7.99 14.65
N GLN A 689 -17.27 8.53 15.78
CA GLN A 689 -17.79 8.16 17.10
C GLN A 689 -19.27 8.55 17.27
N GLY A 690 -19.69 9.69 16.71
CA GLY A 690 -21.10 10.11 16.67
C GLY A 690 -21.97 9.17 15.85
N VAL A 691 -21.49 8.74 14.67
CA VAL A 691 -22.19 7.76 13.82
C VAL A 691 -22.29 6.41 14.53
N LYS A 692 -21.22 5.97 15.21
CA LYS A 692 -21.23 4.72 15.98
C LYS A 692 -22.25 4.76 17.12
N ALA A 693 -22.31 5.86 17.87
CA ALA A 693 -23.30 6.03 18.93
C ALA A 693 -24.74 6.04 18.39
N ALA A 694 -24.97 6.63 17.20
CA ALA A 694 -26.28 6.60 16.55
C ALA A 694 -26.69 5.18 16.10
N LEU A 695 -25.74 4.39 15.57
CA LEU A 695 -26.00 3.00 15.19
C LEU A 695 -26.24 2.10 16.41
N GLU A 696 -25.51 2.30 17.51
CA GLU A 696 -25.76 1.60 18.77
C GLU A 696 -27.16 1.92 19.32
N ALA A 697 -27.60 3.18 19.24
CA ALA A 697 -28.96 3.56 19.63
C ALA A 697 -30.04 2.90 18.75
N GLN A 698 -29.83 2.80 17.43
CA GLN A 698 -30.75 2.11 16.52
C GLN A 698 -30.82 0.61 16.78
N LEU A 699 -29.71 -0.01 17.17
CA LEU A 699 -29.66 -1.42 17.54
C LEU A 699 -30.46 -1.70 18.81
N GLU A 700 -30.34 -0.84 19.82
CA GLU A 700 -31.13 -0.97 21.06
C GLU A 700 -32.62 -0.71 20.81
N GLU A 701 -32.98 0.23 19.93
CA GLU A 701 -34.37 0.45 19.53
C GLU A 701 -34.95 -0.77 18.79
N ALA A 702 -34.18 -1.41 17.89
CA ALA A 702 -34.59 -2.63 17.22
C ALA A 702 -34.75 -3.82 18.16
N ARG A 703 -33.88 -3.94 19.17
CA ARG A 703 -33.99 -4.97 20.22
C ARG A 703 -35.24 -4.80 21.06
N ALA A 704 -35.53 -3.58 21.50
CA ALA A 704 -36.75 -3.28 22.26
C ALA A 704 -38.02 -3.56 21.44
N ALA A 705 -38.01 -3.28 20.13
CA ALA A 705 -39.13 -3.60 19.24
C ALA A 705 -39.36 -5.12 19.10
N LEU A 706 -38.28 -5.91 19.00
CA LEU A 706 -38.36 -7.36 18.92
C LEU A 706 -38.91 -7.97 20.21
N GLU A 707 -38.45 -7.50 21.38
CA GLU A 707 -38.95 -7.93 22.69
C GLU A 707 -40.44 -7.60 22.84
N ALA A 708 -40.87 -6.41 22.40
CA ALA A 708 -42.28 -6.03 22.41
C ALA A 708 -43.13 -6.93 21.49
N GLU A 709 -42.62 -7.33 20.33
CA GLU A 709 -43.31 -8.27 19.44
C GLU A 709 -43.43 -9.67 20.06
N GLN A 710 -42.37 -10.15 20.70
CA GLN A 710 -42.36 -11.44 21.41
C GLN A 710 -43.36 -11.44 22.57
N ALA A 711 -43.42 -10.37 23.36
CA ALA A 711 -44.40 -10.21 24.43
C ALA A 711 -45.84 -10.17 23.88
N ALA A 712 -46.08 -9.50 22.75
CA ALA A 712 -47.39 -9.48 22.11
C ALA A 712 -47.82 -10.87 21.60
N ARG A 713 -46.88 -11.67 21.08
CA ARG A 713 -47.16 -13.06 20.67
C ARG A 713 -47.50 -13.95 21.85
N GLN A 714 -46.76 -13.84 22.95
CA GLN A 714 -47.04 -14.58 24.18
C GLN A 714 -48.40 -14.21 24.78
N ALA A 715 -48.78 -12.93 24.73
CA ALA A 715 -50.10 -12.47 25.19
C ALA A 715 -51.26 -13.00 24.31
N LEU A 716 -51.04 -13.14 23.00
CA LEU A 716 -52.01 -13.77 22.10
C LEU A 716 -52.13 -15.27 22.34
N GLU A 717 -51.02 -15.94 22.58
CA GLU A 717 -50.98 -17.38 22.88
C GLU A 717 -51.65 -17.70 24.21
N ALA A 718 -51.41 -16.90 25.25
CA ALA A 718 -52.10 -16.99 26.54
C ALA A 718 -53.62 -16.80 26.38
N ARG A 719 -54.05 -15.83 25.55
CA ARG A 719 -55.49 -15.62 25.25
C ARG A 719 -56.14 -16.77 24.48
N LEU A 720 -55.37 -17.47 23.66
CA LEU A 720 -55.82 -18.66 22.93
C LEU A 720 -55.94 -19.87 23.86
N ALA A 721 -55.05 -19.97 24.86
CA ALA A 721 -55.07 -21.04 25.87
C ALA A 721 -56.19 -20.86 26.91
N GLU A 722 -56.60 -19.63 27.23
CA GLU A 722 -57.68 -19.34 28.19
C GLU A 722 -59.10 -19.40 27.60
N ALA A 723 -59.27 -19.71 26.30
CA ALA A 723 -60.60 -19.83 25.71
C ALA A 723 -61.30 -21.14 26.19
N PRO A 724 -62.37 -21.08 27.00
CA PRO A 724 -63.00 -22.28 27.53
C PRO A 724 -63.72 -23.05 26.42
N ALA A 725 -63.45 -24.35 26.37
CA ALA A 725 -64.14 -25.32 25.51
C ALA A 725 -65.62 -25.41 25.92
N ALA A 726 -66.46 -24.57 25.32
CA ALA A 726 -67.91 -24.70 25.37
C ALA A 726 -68.40 -25.59 24.21
N SER A 727 -69.16 -26.60 24.61
CA SER A 727 -69.76 -27.69 23.85
C SER A 727 -70.52 -27.29 22.57
N ALA A 728 -70.27 -28.09 21.54
CA ALA A 728 -71.22 -28.71 20.61
C ALA A 728 -72.62 -28.07 20.46
N ASP A 729 -72.77 -27.27 19.40
CA ASP A 729 -73.82 -27.46 18.39
C ASP A 729 -73.37 -26.69 17.14
N VAL A 730 -73.02 -27.41 16.07
CA VAL A 730 -72.54 -26.81 14.82
C VAL A 730 -73.75 -26.45 13.94
N PRO A 731 -74.07 -25.15 13.73
CA PRO A 731 -75.10 -24.75 12.79
C PRO A 731 -74.62 -25.02 11.36
N ALA A 732 -75.53 -25.44 10.47
CA ALA A 732 -75.23 -25.76 9.07
C ALA A 732 -74.55 -24.61 8.27
N ASP A 733 -74.54 -23.38 8.80
CA ASP A 733 -73.80 -22.24 8.24
C ASP A 733 -72.26 -22.39 8.33
N TRP A 734 -71.73 -23.19 9.26
CA TRP A 734 -70.28 -23.40 9.40
C TRP A 734 -69.67 -24.25 8.28
N ALA A 735 -70.48 -25.06 7.60
CA ALA A 735 -70.03 -25.79 6.42
C ALA A 735 -69.84 -24.81 5.25
N ALA A 736 -70.76 -23.87 5.05
CA ALA A 736 -70.65 -22.82 4.04
C ALA A 736 -69.50 -21.85 4.38
N GLU A 737 -69.32 -21.51 5.66
CA GLU A 737 -68.23 -20.65 6.11
C GLU A 737 -66.85 -21.34 6.00
N ARG A 738 -66.76 -22.65 6.23
CA ARG A 738 -65.54 -23.45 5.93
C ARG A 738 -65.25 -23.53 4.43
N GLU A 739 -66.27 -23.70 3.60
CA GLU A 739 -66.12 -23.72 2.14
C GLU A 739 -65.66 -22.34 1.61
N GLN A 740 -66.23 -21.26 2.15
CA GLN A 740 -65.86 -19.88 1.88
C GLN A 740 -64.42 -19.59 2.33
N LEU A 741 -64.04 -20.01 3.54
CA LEU A 741 -62.67 -19.86 4.05
C LEU A 741 -61.67 -20.71 3.26
N ARG A 742 -62.06 -21.90 2.77
CA ARG A 742 -61.22 -22.69 1.85
C ARG A 742 -61.05 -22.00 0.51
N ALA A 743 -62.11 -21.39 -0.03
CA ALA A 743 -62.05 -20.60 -1.25
C ALA A 743 -61.17 -19.34 -1.08
N ASP A 744 -61.27 -18.67 0.07
CA ASP A 744 -60.47 -17.49 0.41
C ASP A 744 -59.00 -17.85 0.66
N VAL A 745 -58.71 -18.97 1.32
CA VAL A 745 -57.35 -19.51 1.46
C VAL A 745 -56.78 -19.92 0.09
N ALA A 746 -57.57 -20.55 -0.78
CA ALA A 746 -57.14 -20.87 -2.13
C ALA A 746 -56.91 -19.60 -3.00
N SER A 747 -57.68 -18.54 -2.76
CA SER A 747 -57.53 -17.23 -3.38
C SER A 747 -56.28 -16.50 -2.87
N MET A 748 -56.04 -16.50 -1.56
CA MET A 748 -54.82 -15.96 -0.95
C MET A 748 -53.58 -16.72 -1.42
N LYS A 749 -53.64 -18.05 -1.48
CA LYS A 749 -52.52 -18.87 -1.98
C LYS A 749 -52.19 -18.56 -3.44
N ARG A 750 -53.22 -18.33 -4.29
CA ARG A 750 -53.02 -17.85 -5.67
C ARG A 750 -52.41 -16.45 -5.73
N LYS A 751 -52.84 -15.53 -4.85
CA LYS A 751 -52.27 -14.18 -4.78
C LYS A 751 -50.82 -14.18 -4.27
N LEU A 752 -50.51 -15.04 -3.30
CA LEU A 752 -49.16 -15.24 -2.77
C LEU A 752 -48.24 -15.82 -3.84
N MET A 753 -48.64 -16.88 -4.53
CA MET A 753 -47.86 -17.41 -5.66
C MET A 753 -47.67 -16.37 -6.77
N ALA A 754 -48.68 -15.56 -7.06
CA ALA A 754 -48.55 -14.47 -8.04
C ALA A 754 -47.58 -13.37 -7.57
N ALA A 755 -47.55 -13.07 -6.26
CA ALA A 755 -46.62 -12.11 -5.68
C ALA A 755 -45.18 -12.65 -5.65
N GLU A 756 -45.01 -13.94 -5.33
CA GLU A 756 -43.72 -14.63 -5.39
C GLU A 756 -43.17 -14.64 -6.83
N ALA A 757 -44.00 -14.99 -7.82
CA ALA A 757 -43.62 -14.94 -9.23
C ALA A 757 -43.27 -13.51 -9.69
N ALA A 758 -43.98 -12.49 -9.18
CA ALA A 758 -43.67 -11.09 -9.47
C ALA A 758 -42.32 -10.67 -8.85
N LEU A 759 -42.04 -11.07 -7.61
CA LEU A 759 -40.75 -10.81 -6.94
C LEU A 759 -39.59 -11.50 -7.65
N GLU A 760 -39.78 -12.74 -8.09
CA GLU A 760 -38.77 -13.50 -8.83
C GLU A 760 -38.49 -12.86 -10.20
N SER A 761 -39.53 -12.36 -10.88
CA SER A 761 -39.38 -11.59 -12.12
C SER A 761 -38.64 -10.26 -11.91
N ALA A 762 -38.89 -9.59 -10.78
CA ALA A 762 -38.23 -8.32 -10.42
C ALA A 762 -36.75 -8.55 -10.07
N ALA A 763 -36.42 -9.63 -9.35
CA ALA A 763 -35.05 -10.02 -9.06
C ALA A 763 -34.27 -10.36 -10.35
N SER A 764 -34.89 -11.11 -11.27
CA SER A 764 -34.34 -11.41 -12.59
C SER A 764 -34.09 -10.15 -13.43
N ALA A 765 -35.02 -9.19 -13.41
CA ALA A 765 -34.83 -7.90 -14.07
C ALA A 765 -33.69 -7.09 -13.45
N LYS A 766 -33.59 -7.04 -12.11
CA LYS A 766 -32.51 -6.35 -11.40
C LYS A 766 -31.14 -6.96 -11.71
N ALA A 767 -31.04 -8.28 -11.78
CA ALA A 767 -29.81 -8.97 -12.19
C ALA A 767 -29.42 -8.65 -13.64
N LYS A 768 -30.38 -8.56 -14.56
CA LYS A 768 -30.11 -8.12 -15.94
C LYS A 768 -29.65 -6.67 -16.02
N VAL A 769 -30.25 -5.76 -15.25
CA VAL A 769 -29.81 -4.36 -15.18
C VAL A 769 -28.39 -4.26 -14.65
N ALA A 770 -28.07 -4.94 -13.54
CA ALA A 770 -26.71 -4.97 -13.00
C ALA A 770 -25.69 -5.52 -14.02
N ARG A 771 -26.06 -6.53 -14.79
CA ARG A 771 -25.21 -7.09 -15.86
C ARG A 771 -25.02 -6.11 -17.02
N LEU A 772 -26.06 -5.39 -17.43
CA LEU A 772 -25.97 -4.35 -18.45
C LEU A 772 -25.15 -3.14 -17.98
N GLU A 773 -25.28 -2.75 -16.71
CA GLU A 773 -24.47 -1.70 -16.09
C GLU A 773 -22.99 -2.10 -16.03
N ALA A 774 -22.68 -3.34 -15.67
CA ALA A 774 -21.32 -3.87 -15.70
C ALA A 774 -20.74 -3.87 -17.13
N GLN A 775 -21.53 -4.26 -18.14
CA GLN A 775 -21.12 -4.20 -19.55
C GLN A 775 -20.90 -2.77 -20.05
N LEU A 776 -21.74 -1.82 -19.64
CA LEU A 776 -21.58 -0.39 -19.96
C LEU A 776 -20.36 0.23 -19.28
N LYS A 777 -20.01 -0.22 -18.07
CA LYS A 777 -18.79 0.18 -17.36
C LYS A 777 -17.52 -0.36 -18.01
N ALA A 778 -17.57 -1.55 -18.60
CA ALA A 778 -16.43 -2.16 -19.31
C ALA A 778 -16.17 -1.56 -20.71
N LEU A 779 -17.13 -0.81 -21.27
CA LEU A 779 -17.02 -0.13 -22.57
C LEU A 779 -16.61 1.35 -22.48
N LYS A 780 -16.45 1.89 -21.26
CA LYS A 780 -15.93 3.23 -20.99
C LYS A 780 -14.52 3.11 -20.40
#